data_AF-A0AA88NRB5-F1
#
_entry.id   AF-A0AA88NRB5-F1
#
_cell.length_a   1.000
_cell.length_b   1.000
_cell.length_c   1.000
_cell.angle_alpha   90.00
_cell.angle_beta   90.00
_cell.angle_gamma   90.00
#
_symmetry.space_group_name_H-M   'P 1'
#
loop_
_entity.id
_entity.type
_entity.pdbx_description
1 polymer ?
#
loop_
_entity_poly.entity_id
_entity_poly.type
_entity_poly.pdbx_seq_one_letter_code
_entity_poly.pdbx_strand_id
1 'polypeptide(L)'
;MSQLSATVQQIQSPSTHAKKLLPVFAKAKCYLQPRDEETMYSLEILGLNQCEDISAEEIESKKIETEKDFYRGGKVTWMNFWLVEKKHVGEMIQRDAYHEVTKILKNSIKWSSDQLPVKCINIFHHAGSGGSTVARQVLWNQREELRCAVVKPSNSVSTVSIHALMLREFEEKDSEKCLPVLLLVEDCDNEYLEELKHELETAINTKKIAYGMPCFILLCCKRSPDSEKMSKALPLMSVSVTHKLSQKEKEAFAKKQDVLKKQFKAEYILTFVLMCNEFKCEYVKEFVQHVLQDINHASVDTQLILYVALLNTYVENSFISQSHCECYLNVQLSLYGERFRRHIFEQSLSEQAKLVFIHSKDDTTHINSVKIIHQLVAKEILHQLLGDKQQSELALELLSNDVLFNHKFGYVEYKKFLRELFIRRYKISRGDKSDTLFSPLIEHVRQNEKAENATKLLHEAYKRFDKDAFFAQQLARLFYWQEKFDEAEQWAVTAANKMPNNSYILDTKGQVYKKWFKTKSSELEMTPQKTPECTADAIETAVKAIDCFEICQRVAVKETETMNNSGFFGVVDVGCSLLELISSVDVFSSKHDGHAELQKYLCTDHIPKEVKGPWEPFHNKLKHLQPIMHKALEWISEELSYFQPNLYTDEDETSKTSDLTKRCPKNWLATKSSVYGKFFCEVSPSNQQFNVDQMTDFSKRMAISQLGGGNFTTIFSILKQKNKDQVQTLEKIISLYPKSKDQVDCANYIASHFALSAISPTSSKLAVLKDLQKLSRSFVQEKAKCLQNASALFLCTLLSWPEKFDSDQEKEDKYKTIRTAVIMLQQNYKNQMKDIPARRRRIYTHFYLGHGSGYEKFVHKNKIEKIKQFSSVSERRQKWIEGELWKTPEIVQELKRVNGWTEDGSVYLEGPKMERFSLHPLNERSVPAGNENVTFYLGFTFRGPVACDITIRKSAKV
;
A
#
# COMPACT_ATOMS: atom_id res chain seq x y z
N MET A 1 -0.64 59.01 5.71
CA MET A 1 -0.67 57.56 5.42
C MET A 1 0.29 56.72 6.28
N SER A 2 0.84 57.24 7.39
CA SER A 2 1.78 56.48 8.25
C SER A 2 1.12 55.73 9.42
N GLN A 3 -0.15 56.01 9.76
CA GLN A 3 -0.84 55.35 10.88
C GLN A 3 -1.52 54.01 10.50
N LEU A 4 -1.83 53.77 9.22
CA LEU A 4 -2.39 52.50 8.75
C LEU A 4 -1.36 51.35 8.74
N SER A 5 -0.06 51.65 8.71
CA SER A 5 1.02 50.64 8.70
C SER A 5 1.29 50.05 10.08
N ALA A 6 1.11 50.82 11.16
CA ALA A 6 1.37 50.37 12.52
C ALA A 6 0.25 49.46 13.05
N THR A 7 -1.01 49.73 12.66
CA THR A 7 -2.16 48.91 13.04
C THR A 7 -2.16 47.56 12.33
N VAL A 8 -1.70 47.48 11.08
CA VAL A 8 -1.54 46.19 10.37
C VAL A 8 -0.40 45.35 10.96
N GLN A 9 0.68 45.98 11.43
CA GLN A 9 1.77 45.28 12.15
C GLN A 9 1.34 44.74 13.52
N GLN A 10 0.35 45.35 14.19
CA GLN A 10 -0.21 44.82 15.45
C GLN A 10 -1.23 43.69 15.26
N ILE A 11 -1.72 43.45 14.04
CA ILE A 11 -2.72 42.42 13.72
C ILE A 11 -2.07 41.09 13.28
N GLN A 12 -0.77 41.10 12.96
CA GLN A 12 0.00 39.87 12.77
C GLN A 12 0.38 39.28 14.15
N SER A 13 0.17 37.98 14.31
CA SER A 13 0.48 37.21 15.53
C SER A 13 1.89 37.47 16.08
N PRO A 14 2.09 37.54 17.40
CA PRO A 14 3.35 37.98 18.02
C PRO A 14 4.42 36.88 18.07
N SER A 15 4.88 36.35 16.93
CA SER A 15 6.04 35.41 16.94
C SER A 15 6.89 35.30 15.66
N THR A 16 6.77 36.20 14.68
CA THR A 16 7.39 35.98 13.34
C THR A 16 8.64 36.80 13.02
N HIS A 17 9.28 37.47 13.98
CA HIS A 17 10.44 38.32 13.68
C HIS A 17 11.74 37.98 14.42
N ALA A 18 11.78 36.90 15.20
CA ALA A 18 13.02 36.45 15.84
C ALA A 18 13.85 35.58 14.88
N LYS A 19 15.15 35.90 14.75
CA LYS A 19 16.12 35.04 14.04
C LYS A 19 16.22 33.71 14.78
N LYS A 20 16.12 32.57 14.08
CA LYS A 20 16.27 31.25 14.70
C LYS A 20 17.74 30.87 14.78
N LEU A 21 18.14 30.31 15.92
CA LEU A 21 19.48 29.81 16.15
C LEU A 21 19.50 28.31 15.88
N LEU A 22 20.39 27.84 15.00
CA LEU A 22 20.54 26.43 14.63
C LEU A 22 21.92 25.88 15.04
N PRO A 23 22.04 24.58 15.36
CA PRO A 23 23.33 23.97 15.61
C PRO A 23 24.04 23.66 14.29
N VAL A 24 25.39 23.69 14.32
CA VAL A 24 26.25 23.25 13.21
C VAL A 24 27.23 22.17 13.66
N PHE A 25 27.78 21.40 12.72
CA PHE A 25 28.64 20.24 12.94
C PHE A 25 29.87 20.56 13.79
N ALA A 26 30.45 21.75 13.61
CA ALA A 26 31.60 22.23 14.39
C ALA A 26 31.24 22.60 15.86
N LYS A 27 30.06 22.23 16.35
CA LYS A 27 29.51 22.60 17.67
C LYS A 27 29.33 24.12 17.87
N ALA A 28 29.34 24.88 16.79
CA ALA A 28 28.98 26.30 16.79
C ALA A 28 27.46 26.46 16.57
N LYS A 29 27.02 27.72 16.40
CA LYS A 29 25.62 28.05 16.11
C LYS A 29 25.53 29.04 14.95
N CYS A 30 24.50 28.94 14.13
CA CYS A 30 24.24 29.88 13.03
C CYS A 30 22.83 30.48 13.13
N TYR A 31 22.63 31.67 12.54
CA TYR A 31 21.34 32.35 12.51
C TYR A 31 20.60 32.09 11.19
N LEU A 32 19.45 31.44 11.27
CA LEU A 32 18.48 31.36 10.18
C LEU A 32 17.62 32.63 10.19
N GLN A 33 17.68 33.40 9.09
CA GLN A 33 16.84 34.59 8.95
C GLN A 33 15.42 34.19 8.57
N PRO A 34 14.39 34.99 8.94
CA PRO A 34 13.00 34.72 8.56
C PRO A 34 12.81 34.50 7.06
N ARG A 35 13.48 35.30 6.21
CA ARG A 35 13.44 35.14 4.75
C ARG A 35 13.92 33.76 4.29
N ASP A 36 14.93 33.20 4.95
CA ASP A 36 15.54 31.92 4.57
C ASP A 36 14.64 30.78 5.08
N GLU A 37 14.03 30.94 6.26
CA GLU A 37 13.00 30.03 6.76
C GLU A 37 11.77 29.98 5.85
N GLU A 38 11.29 31.13 5.35
CA GLU A 38 10.17 31.23 4.43
C GLU A 38 10.41 30.46 3.12
N THR A 39 11.66 30.35 2.65
CA THR A 39 11.99 29.51 1.50
C THR A 39 11.81 28.01 1.76
N MET A 40 11.82 27.58 3.02
CA MET A 40 11.65 26.19 3.45
C MET A 40 10.24 25.95 4.03
N TYR A 41 9.22 26.58 3.43
CA TYR A 41 7.84 26.63 3.94
C TYR A 41 7.18 25.28 4.25
N SER A 42 7.64 24.19 3.64
CA SER A 42 7.12 22.83 3.89
C SER A 42 7.60 22.22 5.21
N LEU A 43 8.47 22.90 5.94
CA LEU A 43 9.01 22.48 7.23
C LEU A 43 8.61 23.47 8.33
N GLU A 44 8.34 22.95 9.52
CA GLU A 44 8.27 23.71 10.76
C GLU A 44 9.63 23.56 11.45
N ILE A 45 10.56 24.50 11.22
CA ILE A 45 11.95 24.40 11.70
C ILE A 45 12.02 24.77 13.18
N LEU A 46 12.69 23.94 13.98
CA LEU A 46 12.86 24.16 15.43
C LEU A 46 14.24 24.76 15.73
N GLY A 47 14.26 26.00 16.23
CA GLY A 47 15.48 26.68 16.68
C GLY A 47 15.80 26.44 18.16
N LEU A 48 17.05 26.65 18.56
CA LEU A 48 17.47 26.55 19.97
C LEU A 48 16.75 27.59 20.85
N ASN A 49 16.56 28.79 20.31
CA ASN A 49 15.91 29.94 20.95
C ASN A 49 14.39 29.98 20.71
N GLN A 50 13.77 28.85 20.36
CA GLN A 50 12.33 28.78 20.14
C GLN A 50 11.58 29.24 21.40
N CYS A 51 10.68 30.21 21.23
CA CYS A 51 9.88 30.84 22.29
C CYS A 51 10.69 31.74 23.27
N GLU A 52 11.93 32.13 22.98
CA GLU A 52 12.70 33.02 23.88
C GLU A 52 12.38 34.51 23.72
N ASP A 53 11.63 34.89 22.70
CA ASP A 53 11.27 36.27 22.34
C ASP A 53 9.97 36.79 23.01
N ILE A 54 9.42 36.03 23.97
CA ILE A 54 8.14 36.34 24.63
C ILE A 54 8.35 37.26 25.83
N SER A 55 7.54 38.31 25.95
CA SER A 55 7.57 39.24 27.09
C SER A 55 6.97 38.65 28.37
N ALA A 56 7.33 39.19 29.54
CA ALA A 56 6.82 38.70 30.83
C ALA A 56 5.28 38.75 30.95
N GLU A 57 4.65 39.79 30.38
CA GLU A 57 3.19 39.94 30.36
C GLU A 57 2.51 38.89 29.47
N GLU A 58 3.14 38.51 28.36
CA GLU A 58 2.65 37.46 27.49
C GLU A 58 2.83 36.06 28.09
N ILE A 59 3.86 35.84 28.92
CA ILE A 59 4.07 34.54 29.58
C ILE A 59 2.88 34.20 30.48
N GLU A 60 2.42 35.15 31.30
CA GLU A 60 1.35 34.87 32.27
C GLU A 60 0.02 34.55 31.56
N SER A 61 -0.32 35.31 30.51
CA SER A 61 -1.52 35.07 29.70
C SER A 61 -1.43 33.76 28.90
N LYS A 62 -0.30 33.51 28.22
CA LYS A 62 -0.12 32.30 27.39
C LYS A 62 0.01 31.03 28.22
N LYS A 63 0.55 31.10 29.45
CA LYS A 63 0.75 29.92 30.31
C LYS A 63 -0.56 29.16 30.57
N ILE A 64 -1.58 29.87 31.05
CA ILE A 64 -2.86 29.25 31.41
C ILE A 64 -3.55 28.69 30.17
N GLU A 65 -3.58 29.44 29.08
CA GLU A 65 -4.17 28.99 27.81
C GLU A 65 -3.45 27.76 27.26
N THR A 66 -2.11 27.76 27.27
CA THR A 66 -1.26 26.69 26.75
C THR A 66 -1.40 25.39 27.55
N GLU A 67 -1.46 25.44 28.89
CA GLU A 67 -1.72 24.24 29.71
C GLU A 67 -3.16 23.76 29.53
N LYS A 68 -4.14 24.67 29.52
CA LYS A 68 -5.56 24.34 29.35
C LYS A 68 -5.81 23.64 28.01
N ASP A 69 -5.32 24.19 26.91
CA ASP A 69 -5.52 23.62 25.58
C ASP A 69 -4.84 22.24 25.46
N PHE A 70 -3.64 22.06 26.01
CA PHE A 70 -2.95 20.77 26.00
C PHE A 70 -3.68 19.69 26.80
N TYR A 71 -4.03 19.94 28.06
CA TYR A 71 -4.65 18.93 28.92
C TYR A 71 -6.11 18.62 28.55
N ARG A 72 -6.78 19.54 27.85
CA ARG A 72 -8.10 19.31 27.23
C ARG A 72 -8.03 18.37 26.03
N GLY A 73 -6.84 18.16 25.45
CA GLY A 73 -6.58 17.23 24.34
C GLY A 73 -6.09 17.88 23.06
N GLY A 74 -5.69 19.14 23.15
CA GLY A 74 -4.94 19.84 22.11
C GLY A 74 -3.57 19.19 21.88
N LYS A 75 -3.01 19.48 20.71
CA LYS A 75 -1.66 19.03 20.35
C LYS A 75 -0.64 19.79 21.19
N VAL A 76 0.44 19.12 21.61
CA VAL A 76 1.53 19.80 22.33
C VAL A 76 2.23 20.81 21.41
N THR A 77 2.49 22.00 21.92
CA THR A 77 3.22 23.07 21.21
C THR A 77 4.63 23.23 21.78
N TRP A 78 5.50 23.93 21.05
CA TRP A 78 6.83 24.28 21.56
C TRP A 78 6.78 25.15 22.82
N MET A 79 5.74 25.98 22.96
CA MET A 79 5.48 26.76 24.18
C MET A 79 5.31 25.87 25.41
N ASN A 80 4.60 24.73 25.28
CA ASN A 80 4.43 23.81 26.41
C ASN A 80 5.78 23.33 26.96
N PHE A 81 6.72 22.97 26.07
CA PHE A 81 8.05 22.52 26.49
C PHE A 81 8.89 23.66 27.05
N TRP A 82 8.85 24.83 26.42
CA TRP A 82 9.59 26.01 26.88
C TRP A 82 9.15 26.46 28.27
N LEU A 83 7.84 26.52 28.55
CA LEU A 83 7.30 26.90 29.86
C LEU A 83 7.77 25.93 30.97
N VAL A 84 7.87 24.63 30.66
CA VAL A 84 8.39 23.61 31.58
C VAL A 84 9.88 23.81 31.81
N GLU A 85 10.65 23.99 30.74
CA GLU A 85 12.12 24.17 30.79
C GLU A 85 12.52 25.42 31.60
N LYS A 86 11.79 26.53 31.42
CA LYS A 86 12.00 27.78 32.18
C LYS A 86 11.31 27.78 33.56
N LYS A 87 10.68 26.66 33.97
CA LYS A 87 10.00 26.48 35.27
C LYS A 87 8.83 27.43 35.54
N HIS A 88 8.16 27.91 34.49
CA HIS A 88 6.93 28.69 34.63
C HIS A 88 5.72 27.82 34.99
N VAL A 89 5.73 26.55 34.57
CA VAL A 89 4.70 25.53 34.88
C VAL A 89 5.34 24.32 35.54
N GLY A 90 4.51 23.43 36.12
CA GLY A 90 4.99 22.16 36.68
C GLY A 90 5.45 21.19 35.60
N GLU A 91 6.21 20.16 35.99
CA GLU A 91 6.81 19.18 35.05
C GLU A 91 5.79 18.54 34.10
N MET A 92 6.23 18.28 32.86
CA MET A 92 5.49 17.46 31.90
C MET A 92 5.87 15.99 32.08
N ILE A 93 4.86 15.10 32.04
CA ILE A 93 5.10 13.66 32.19
C ILE A 93 5.86 13.15 30.98
N GLN A 94 7.03 12.58 31.24
CA GLN A 94 7.83 11.88 30.25
C GLN A 94 7.43 10.40 30.26
N ARG A 95 6.83 9.93 29.16
CA ARG A 95 6.47 8.51 28.98
C ARG A 95 7.74 7.65 28.91
N ASP A 96 7.64 6.38 29.31
CA ASP A 96 8.76 5.43 29.22
C ASP A 96 9.31 5.31 27.79
N ALA A 97 8.39 5.37 26.81
CA ALA A 97 8.70 5.37 25.38
C ALA A 97 9.69 6.45 24.94
N TYR A 98 9.75 7.61 25.61
CA TYR A 98 10.74 8.64 25.29
C TYR A 98 12.18 8.11 25.43
N HIS A 99 12.45 7.35 26.50
CA HIS A 99 13.77 6.80 26.75
C HIS A 99 14.14 5.73 25.72
N GLU A 100 13.17 4.92 25.31
CA GLU A 100 13.35 3.90 24.27
C GLU A 100 13.67 4.54 22.92
N VAL A 101 12.88 5.54 22.50
CA VAL A 101 13.11 6.29 21.24
C VAL A 101 14.47 6.98 21.26
N THR A 102 14.81 7.65 22.36
CA THR A 102 16.10 8.34 22.52
C THR A 102 17.28 7.37 22.45
N LYS A 103 17.13 6.17 23.02
CA LYS A 103 18.15 5.10 22.93
C LYS A 103 18.36 4.65 21.49
N ILE A 104 17.27 4.44 20.74
CA ILE A 104 17.34 4.07 19.31
C ILE A 104 17.98 5.21 18.50
N LEU A 105 17.60 6.47 18.77
CA LEU A 105 18.16 7.65 18.12
C LEU A 105 19.67 7.79 18.35
N LYS A 106 20.14 7.68 19.61
CA LYS A 106 21.57 7.75 19.93
C LYS A 106 22.37 6.62 19.26
N ASN A 107 21.80 5.42 19.18
CA ASN A 107 22.42 4.32 18.44
C ASN A 107 22.43 4.55 16.93
N SER A 108 21.52 5.38 16.42
CA SER A 108 21.38 5.68 14.99
C SER A 108 22.39 6.67 14.46
N ILE A 109 22.92 7.53 15.32
CA ILE A 109 23.87 8.60 14.97
C ILE A 109 25.33 8.12 15.08
N LYS A 110 25.57 6.94 15.68
CA LYS A 110 26.91 6.35 15.75
C LYS A 110 27.47 6.10 14.36
N TRP A 111 28.76 6.39 14.18
CA TRP A 111 29.44 6.14 12.93
C TRP A 111 29.45 4.65 12.59
N SER A 112 29.12 4.30 11.36
CA SER A 112 29.20 2.94 10.83
C SER A 112 29.41 2.98 9.32
N SER A 113 30.28 2.10 8.81
CA SER A 113 30.51 1.93 7.37
C SER A 113 29.29 1.44 6.61
N ASP A 114 28.34 0.82 7.31
CA ASP A 114 27.14 0.20 6.74
C ASP A 114 25.89 1.08 6.97
N GLN A 115 26.07 2.33 7.42
CA GLN A 115 24.97 3.23 7.78
C GLN A 115 24.24 3.79 6.56
N LEU A 116 22.91 3.71 6.55
CA LEU A 116 22.07 4.29 5.50
C LEU A 116 21.97 5.83 5.63
N PRO A 117 21.86 6.58 4.51
CA PRO A 117 21.71 8.04 4.53
C PRO A 117 20.42 8.51 5.19
N VAL A 118 19.36 7.69 5.14
CA VAL A 118 18.07 7.97 5.77
C VAL A 118 17.72 6.83 6.70
N LYS A 119 17.50 7.14 7.98
CA LYS A 119 17.08 6.17 9.00
C LYS A 119 15.67 6.48 9.48
N CYS A 120 14.85 5.44 9.70
CA CYS A 120 13.49 5.60 10.22
C CYS A 120 13.41 5.08 11.65
N ILE A 121 12.75 5.82 12.52
CA ILE A 121 12.36 5.40 13.86
C ILE A 121 10.84 5.53 13.94
N ASN A 122 10.13 4.43 14.20
CA ASN A 122 8.67 4.42 14.22
C ASN A 122 8.16 4.51 15.66
N ILE A 123 7.25 5.45 15.92
CA ILE A 123 6.44 5.49 17.14
C ILE A 123 5.04 5.07 16.74
N PHE A 124 4.65 3.83 17.05
CA PHE A 124 3.28 3.38 16.89
C PHE A 124 2.50 3.68 18.14
N HIS A 125 1.32 4.29 18.03
CA HIS A 125 0.60 4.71 19.22
C HIS A 125 -0.92 4.59 19.12
N HIS A 126 -1.58 4.37 20.25
CA HIS A 126 -3.03 4.54 20.34
C HIS A 126 -3.38 6.03 20.25
N ALA A 127 -4.54 6.36 19.69
CA ALA A 127 -5.03 7.73 19.76
C ALA A 127 -5.21 8.17 21.22
N GLY A 128 -4.80 9.39 21.57
CA GLY A 128 -4.87 9.89 22.96
C GLY A 128 -3.82 9.34 23.93
N SER A 129 -2.91 8.44 23.52
CA SER A 129 -1.87 7.90 24.43
C SER A 129 -0.67 8.82 24.68
N GLY A 130 -0.58 9.95 23.96
CA GLY A 130 0.58 10.85 24.04
C GLY A 130 1.74 10.50 23.08
N GLY A 131 1.51 9.65 22.07
CA GLY A 131 2.55 9.31 21.08
C GLY A 131 3.16 10.52 20.35
N SER A 132 2.33 11.46 19.86
CA SER A 132 2.81 12.71 19.25
C SER A 132 3.53 13.60 20.28
N THR A 133 3.09 13.61 21.54
CA THR A 133 3.79 14.31 22.63
C THR A 133 5.19 13.76 22.84
N VAL A 134 5.35 12.43 22.87
CA VAL A 134 6.67 11.78 22.95
C VAL A 134 7.54 12.17 21.76
N ALA A 135 6.99 12.13 20.54
CA ALA A 135 7.74 12.45 19.33
C ALA A 135 8.24 13.90 19.32
N ARG A 136 7.37 14.86 19.66
CA ARG A 136 7.73 16.28 19.78
C ARG A 136 8.69 16.54 20.94
N GLN A 137 8.55 15.83 22.06
CA GLN A 137 9.49 15.93 23.19
C GLN A 137 10.90 15.46 22.80
N VAL A 138 11.01 14.41 21.98
CA VAL A 138 12.30 13.97 21.41
C VAL A 138 12.91 15.07 20.55
N LEU A 139 12.15 15.71 19.65
CA LEU A 139 12.66 16.83 18.85
C LEU A 139 13.12 18.00 19.74
N TRP A 140 12.30 18.39 20.73
CA TRP A 140 12.63 19.47 21.65
C TRP A 140 13.98 19.23 22.33
N ASN A 141 14.19 18.04 22.89
CA ASN A 141 15.41 17.71 23.63
C ASN A 141 16.62 17.40 22.72
N GLN A 142 16.45 17.31 21.42
CA GLN A 142 17.53 17.01 20.46
C GLN A 142 17.94 18.23 19.63
N ARG A 143 17.20 19.35 19.72
CA ARG A 143 17.46 20.60 18.98
C ARG A 143 18.84 21.22 19.22
N GLU A 144 19.51 20.86 20.31
CA GLU A 144 20.87 21.32 20.63
C GLU A 144 21.96 20.49 19.93
N GLU A 145 21.68 19.22 19.64
CA GLU A 145 22.63 18.26 19.06
C GLU A 145 22.41 18.06 17.55
N LEU A 146 21.17 18.22 17.07
CA LEU A 146 20.73 17.97 15.71
C LEU A 146 19.90 19.14 15.18
N ARG A 147 19.81 19.25 13.85
CA ARG A 147 18.81 20.12 13.22
C ARG A 147 17.45 19.42 13.29
N CYS A 148 16.42 20.09 13.76
CA CYS A 148 15.10 19.49 13.97
C CYS A 148 14.02 20.25 13.19
N ALA A 149 13.09 19.52 12.57
CA ALA A 149 11.92 20.11 11.94
C ALA A 149 10.73 19.12 11.92
N VAL A 150 9.51 19.66 11.85
CA VAL A 150 8.29 18.88 11.57
C VAL A 150 7.92 19.04 10.10
N VAL A 151 7.62 17.93 9.43
CA VAL A 151 7.17 17.93 8.04
C VAL A 151 5.71 18.37 7.97
N LYS A 152 5.38 19.26 7.02
CA LYS A 152 3.99 19.64 6.70
C LYS A 152 3.48 18.81 5.51
N PRO A 153 2.69 17.73 5.74
CA PRO A 153 2.36 16.74 4.70
C PRO A 153 1.41 17.24 3.60
N SER A 154 0.87 18.45 3.74
CA SER A 154 0.09 19.13 2.70
C SER A 154 0.92 19.53 1.47
N ASN A 155 2.25 19.49 1.58
CA ASN A 155 3.17 19.77 0.48
C ASN A 155 3.56 18.48 -0.24
N SER A 156 4.03 18.58 -1.49
CA SER A 156 4.53 17.40 -2.19
C SER A 156 5.81 16.87 -1.54
N VAL A 157 6.00 15.55 -1.65
CA VAL A 157 7.19 14.85 -1.17
C VAL A 157 8.49 15.46 -1.73
N SER A 158 8.48 15.80 -3.02
CA SER A 158 9.62 16.43 -3.70
C SER A 158 10.03 17.76 -3.06
N THR A 159 9.05 18.63 -2.76
CA THR A 159 9.28 19.91 -2.09
C THR A 159 9.85 19.72 -0.69
N VAL A 160 9.30 18.78 0.09
CA VAL A 160 9.82 18.46 1.42
C VAL A 160 11.25 17.94 1.36
N SER A 161 11.58 17.09 0.40
CA SER A 161 12.94 16.57 0.19
C SER A 161 13.94 17.70 -0.09
N ILE A 162 13.59 18.63 -0.98
CA ILE A 162 14.42 19.80 -1.31
C ILE A 162 14.65 20.68 -0.07
N HIS A 163 13.59 21.03 0.66
CA HIS A 163 13.72 21.87 1.85
C HIS A 163 14.51 21.18 2.96
N ALA A 164 14.39 19.86 3.11
CA ALA A 164 15.17 19.10 4.09
C ALA A 164 16.67 19.14 3.77
N LEU A 165 17.06 19.06 2.49
CA LEU A 165 18.46 19.23 2.06
C LEU A 165 18.95 20.65 2.30
N MET A 166 18.14 21.66 1.99
CA MET A 166 18.47 23.06 2.29
C MET A 166 18.71 23.25 3.79
N LEU A 167 17.83 22.70 4.63
CA LEU A 167 17.99 22.74 6.08
C LEU A 167 19.23 21.98 6.54
N ARG A 168 19.64 20.89 5.89
CA ARG A 168 20.86 20.16 6.24
C ARG A 168 22.12 20.96 5.96
N GLU A 169 22.16 21.65 4.82
CA GLU A 169 23.37 22.31 4.30
C GLU A 169 23.45 23.81 4.64
N PHE A 170 22.41 24.36 5.29
CA PHE A 170 22.37 25.77 5.65
C PHE A 170 23.62 26.19 6.44
N GLU A 171 24.39 27.14 5.91
CA GLU A 171 25.69 27.61 6.43
C GLU A 171 26.78 26.53 6.60
N GLU A 172 26.61 25.32 6.03
CA GLU A 172 27.58 24.22 6.07
C GLU A 172 27.95 23.78 4.65
N LYS A 173 29.04 24.36 4.13
CA LYS A 173 29.47 24.15 2.73
C LYS A 173 30.08 22.77 2.45
N ASP A 174 30.56 22.08 3.48
CA ASP A 174 31.14 20.74 3.37
C ASP A 174 30.03 19.71 3.58
N SER A 175 29.59 19.08 2.49
CA SER A 175 28.47 18.11 2.49
C SER A 175 28.74 16.88 3.37
N GLU A 176 30.01 16.57 3.64
CA GLU A 176 30.44 15.48 4.53
C GLU A 176 30.43 15.89 6.01
N LYS A 177 30.45 17.19 6.29
CA LYS A 177 30.48 17.77 7.64
C LYS A 177 29.22 18.60 7.92
N CYS A 178 28.06 17.99 7.72
CA CYS A 178 26.78 18.55 8.10
C CYS A 178 26.15 17.72 9.22
N LEU A 179 25.40 18.36 10.12
CA LEU A 179 24.62 17.62 11.11
C LEU A 179 23.46 16.85 10.45
N PRO A 180 23.09 15.67 11.00
CA PRO A 180 21.85 15.01 10.61
C PRO A 180 20.62 15.90 10.89
N VAL A 181 19.64 15.83 10.02
CA VAL A 181 18.33 16.46 10.23
C VAL A 181 17.35 15.43 10.79
N LEU A 182 16.82 15.69 11.98
CA LEU A 182 15.74 14.93 12.60
C LEU A 182 14.39 15.50 12.15
N LEU A 183 13.70 14.75 11.28
CA LEU A 183 12.40 15.13 10.72
C LEU A 183 11.28 14.35 11.41
N LEU A 184 10.38 15.06 12.10
CA LEU A 184 9.14 14.47 12.60
C LEU A 184 8.12 14.40 11.48
N VAL A 185 7.62 13.20 11.20
CA VAL A 185 6.49 12.97 10.29
C VAL A 185 5.35 12.40 11.12
N GLU A 186 4.30 13.18 11.30
CA GLU A 186 3.10 12.82 12.06
C GLU A 186 1.84 13.06 11.22
N ASP A 187 0.74 12.39 11.58
CA ASP A 187 -0.58 12.51 10.91
C ASP A 187 -0.54 12.31 9.38
N CYS A 188 0.34 11.42 8.91
CA CYS A 188 0.59 11.17 7.49
C CYS A 188 0.35 9.70 7.13
N ASP A 189 -0.06 9.42 5.88
CA ASP A 189 -0.23 8.05 5.41
C ASP A 189 1.14 7.35 5.16
N ASN A 190 1.10 6.03 5.11
CA ASN A 190 2.31 5.24 4.89
C ASN A 190 2.90 5.41 3.49
N GLU A 191 2.12 5.88 2.50
CA GLU A 191 2.57 6.02 1.12
C GLU A 191 3.49 7.22 0.99
N TYR A 192 3.05 8.37 1.49
CA TYR A 192 3.82 9.60 1.56
C TYR A 192 5.14 9.41 2.31
N LEU A 193 5.13 8.69 3.44
CA LEU A 193 6.36 8.43 4.21
C LEU A 193 7.39 7.64 3.41
N GLU A 194 6.98 6.57 2.74
CA GLU A 194 7.88 5.72 1.96
C GLU A 194 8.41 6.47 0.73
N GLU A 195 7.58 7.30 0.11
CA GLU A 195 8.00 8.20 -0.97
C GLU A 195 9.00 9.25 -0.47
N LEU A 196 8.76 9.88 0.69
CA LEU A 196 9.68 10.84 1.29
C LEU A 196 11.04 10.23 1.62
N LYS A 197 11.02 9.03 2.19
CA LYS A 197 12.26 8.27 2.42
C LYS A 197 13.00 8.05 1.11
N HIS A 198 12.30 7.62 0.05
CA HIS A 198 12.91 7.36 -1.24
C HIS A 198 13.50 8.63 -1.88
N GLU A 199 12.74 9.73 -1.90
CA GLU A 199 13.18 11.02 -2.45
C GLU A 199 14.39 11.59 -1.71
N LEU A 200 14.42 11.51 -0.37
CA LEU A 200 15.58 11.94 0.42
C LEU A 200 16.82 11.11 0.12
N GLU A 201 16.66 9.79 -0.02
CA GLU A 201 17.77 8.90 -0.38
C GLU A 201 18.28 9.20 -1.79
N THR A 202 17.38 9.36 -2.76
CA THR A 202 17.71 9.71 -4.15
C THR A 202 18.47 11.02 -4.22
N ALA A 203 18.05 12.02 -3.45
CA ALA A 203 18.70 13.32 -3.48
C ALA A 203 20.11 13.27 -2.85
N ILE A 204 20.30 12.49 -1.77
CA ILE A 204 21.64 12.28 -1.18
C ILE A 204 22.55 11.48 -2.12
N ASN A 205 22.03 10.42 -2.73
CA ASN A 205 22.76 9.61 -3.71
C ASN A 205 23.21 10.47 -4.91
N THR A 206 22.35 11.38 -5.38
CA THR A 206 22.64 12.30 -6.50
C THR A 206 23.81 13.23 -6.19
N LYS A 207 23.96 13.64 -4.92
CA LYS A 207 25.08 14.47 -4.44
C LYS A 207 26.35 13.69 -4.11
N LYS A 208 26.34 12.35 -4.22
CA LYS A 208 27.50 11.47 -4.00
C LYS A 208 28.15 11.65 -2.61
N ILE A 209 27.36 11.89 -1.56
CA ILE A 209 27.85 12.07 -0.17
C ILE A 209 28.32 10.72 0.40
N ALA A 210 29.49 10.66 1.02
CA ALA A 210 30.05 9.45 1.60
C ALA A 210 29.39 9.09 2.96
N TYR A 211 29.15 7.79 3.19
CA TYR A 211 28.36 7.34 4.33
C TYR A 211 29.22 6.97 5.54
N GLY A 212 29.09 7.76 6.61
CA GLY A 212 29.54 7.42 7.95
C GLY A 212 28.46 7.63 9.01
N MET A 213 27.60 8.63 8.83
CA MET A 213 26.45 8.97 9.68
C MET A 213 25.21 9.18 8.80
N PRO A 214 23.98 8.98 9.32
CA PRO A 214 22.78 9.28 8.55
C PRO A 214 22.68 10.79 8.28
N CYS A 215 22.28 11.16 7.06
CA CYS A 215 21.96 12.55 6.71
C CYS A 215 20.60 12.97 7.25
N PHE A 216 19.64 12.04 7.26
CA PHE A 216 18.28 12.27 7.74
C PHE A 216 17.84 11.17 8.69
N ILE A 217 17.10 11.56 9.73
CA ILE A 217 16.42 10.63 10.63
C ILE A 217 14.94 10.99 10.59
N LEU A 218 14.12 10.09 10.04
CA LEU A 218 12.67 10.21 10.03
C LEU A 218 12.11 9.63 11.34
N LEU A 219 11.61 10.49 12.20
CA LEU A 219 10.83 10.10 13.38
C LEU A 219 9.36 10.00 12.97
N CYS A 220 8.91 8.78 12.69
CA CYS A 220 7.60 8.51 12.12
C CYS A 220 6.58 8.23 13.24
N CYS A 221 5.71 9.19 13.54
CA CYS A 221 4.66 9.02 14.54
C CYS A 221 3.36 8.54 13.87
N LYS A 222 2.98 7.28 14.11
CA LYS A 222 1.87 6.59 13.44
C LYS A 222 0.84 6.10 14.43
N ARG A 223 -0.43 6.42 14.16
CA ARG A 223 -1.54 5.83 14.93
C ARG A 223 -1.74 4.39 14.51
N SER A 224 -1.87 3.51 15.49
CA SER A 224 -2.23 2.10 15.27
C SER A 224 -2.88 1.54 16.54
N PRO A 225 -4.03 0.84 16.43
CA PRO A 225 -4.60 0.10 17.57
C PRO A 225 -3.73 -1.11 17.96
N ASP A 226 -2.94 -1.64 17.03
CA ASP A 226 -2.07 -2.80 17.22
C ASP A 226 -0.61 -2.36 17.41
N SER A 227 -0.40 -1.22 18.07
CA SER A 227 0.93 -0.61 18.19
C SER A 227 1.96 -1.55 18.79
N GLU A 228 1.56 -2.44 19.71
CA GLU A 228 2.46 -3.47 20.28
C GLU A 228 2.85 -4.54 19.25
N LYS A 229 1.90 -5.06 18.45
CA LYS A 229 2.17 -6.04 17.38
C LYS A 229 3.14 -5.44 16.35
N MET A 230 2.86 -4.21 15.93
CA MET A 230 3.68 -3.47 14.97
C MET A 230 5.10 -3.19 15.50
N SER A 231 5.21 -2.81 16.78
CA SER A 231 6.51 -2.56 17.40
C SER A 231 7.33 -3.83 17.55
N LYS A 232 6.69 -4.95 17.92
CA LYS A 232 7.33 -6.27 18.04
C LYS A 232 7.84 -6.80 16.71
N ALA A 233 7.22 -6.41 15.59
CA ALA A 233 7.70 -6.78 14.26
C ALA A 233 9.05 -6.12 13.90
N LEU A 234 9.37 -4.97 14.50
CA LEU A 234 10.57 -4.17 14.22
C LEU A 234 11.19 -3.61 15.52
N PRO A 235 11.65 -4.46 16.46
CA PRO A 235 11.99 -4.04 17.82
C PRO A 235 13.23 -3.13 17.89
N LEU A 236 14.07 -3.13 16.85
CA LEU A 236 15.29 -2.31 16.79
C LEU A 236 15.02 -0.87 16.30
N MET A 237 13.84 -0.60 15.74
CA MET A 237 13.51 0.68 15.10
C MET A 237 12.14 1.22 15.50
N SER A 238 11.40 0.51 16.35
CA SER A 238 10.01 0.85 16.66
C SER A 238 9.74 0.84 18.14
N VAL A 239 8.90 1.76 18.58
CA VAL A 239 8.43 1.90 19.96
C VAL A 239 6.91 2.00 19.96
N SER A 240 6.26 1.34 20.91
CA SER A 240 4.81 1.44 21.09
C SER A 240 4.44 2.40 22.23
N VAL A 241 3.45 3.26 22.01
CA VAL A 241 2.86 4.12 23.04
C VAL A 241 1.38 3.79 23.19
N THR A 242 1.03 3.04 24.22
CA THR A 242 -0.33 2.55 24.45
C THR A 242 -1.04 3.32 25.55
N HIS A 243 -2.33 3.02 25.73
CA HIS A 243 -3.11 3.49 26.88
C HIS A 243 -2.69 2.84 28.20
N LYS A 244 -1.96 1.71 28.16
CA LYS A 244 -1.45 1.09 29.38
C LYS A 244 -0.29 1.91 29.92
N LEU A 245 -0.34 2.18 31.23
CA LEU A 245 0.69 2.93 31.94
C LEU A 245 1.56 1.97 32.76
N SER A 246 2.88 2.19 32.75
CA SER A 246 3.76 1.52 33.70
C SER A 246 3.49 1.99 35.14
N GLN A 247 3.99 1.27 36.15
CA GLN A 247 3.80 1.67 37.54
C GLN A 247 4.38 3.07 37.82
N LYS A 248 5.54 3.39 37.24
CA LYS A 248 6.17 4.72 37.36
C LYS A 248 5.34 5.79 36.67
N GLU A 249 4.81 5.51 35.47
CA GLU A 249 3.92 6.42 34.78
C GLU A 249 2.64 6.65 35.60
N LYS A 250 2.02 5.61 36.16
CA LYS A 250 0.82 5.73 37.01
C LYS A 250 1.04 6.68 38.18
N GLU A 251 2.16 6.56 38.87
CA GLU A 251 2.52 7.46 39.98
C GLU A 251 2.72 8.91 39.50
N ALA A 252 3.37 9.12 38.36
CA ALA A 252 3.56 10.45 37.77
C ALA A 252 2.23 11.07 37.33
N PHE A 253 1.37 10.30 36.68
CA PHE A 253 0.03 10.71 36.26
C PHE A 253 -0.85 11.06 37.46
N ALA A 254 -0.84 10.25 38.53
CA ALA A 254 -1.58 10.55 39.76
C ALA A 254 -1.12 11.86 40.41
N LYS A 255 0.19 12.05 40.61
CA LYS A 255 0.76 13.28 41.17
C LYS A 255 0.39 14.51 40.35
N LYS A 256 0.50 14.42 39.01
CA LYS A 256 0.14 15.54 38.13
C LYS A 256 -1.37 15.77 38.10
N GLN A 257 -2.19 14.72 38.22
CA GLN A 257 -3.65 14.85 38.32
C GLN A 257 -4.06 15.67 39.55
N ASP A 258 -3.43 15.45 40.70
CA ASP A 258 -3.70 16.20 41.93
C ASP A 258 -3.32 17.69 41.80
N VAL A 259 -2.28 18.00 41.04
CA VAL A 259 -1.90 19.39 40.71
C VAL A 259 -2.94 20.00 39.78
N LEU A 260 -3.27 19.32 38.69
CA LEU A 260 -4.19 19.84 37.67
C LEU A 260 -5.61 20.04 38.20
N LYS A 261 -6.11 19.16 39.08
CA LYS A 261 -7.43 19.32 39.74
C LYS A 261 -7.53 20.55 40.62
N LYS A 262 -6.40 21.07 41.13
CA LYS A 262 -6.36 22.33 41.90
C LYS A 262 -6.31 23.57 41.01
N GLN A 263 -5.84 23.42 39.77
CA GLN A 263 -5.64 24.51 38.81
C GLN A 263 -6.82 24.65 37.84
N PHE A 264 -7.43 23.54 37.46
CA PHE A 264 -8.48 23.47 36.45
C PHE A 264 -9.65 22.62 36.95
N LYS A 265 -10.87 22.95 36.50
CA LYS A 265 -12.00 22.03 36.65
C LYS A 265 -11.69 20.71 35.93
N ALA A 266 -12.14 19.58 36.48
CA ALA A 266 -11.88 18.24 35.92
C ALA A 266 -12.27 18.13 34.43
N GLU A 267 -13.37 18.81 34.10
CA GLU A 267 -13.92 19.15 32.80
C GLU A 267 -12.95 19.75 31.75
N TYR A 268 -11.86 20.40 32.15
CA TYR A 268 -10.88 21.00 31.23
C TYR A 268 -9.62 20.15 31.06
N ILE A 269 -9.52 19.01 31.74
CA ILE A 269 -8.37 18.10 31.69
C ILE A 269 -8.78 16.69 31.23
N LEU A 270 -9.81 16.62 30.38
CA LEU A 270 -10.52 15.38 30.03
C LEU A 270 -9.63 14.29 29.44
N THR A 271 -8.76 14.64 28.50
CA THR A 271 -7.83 13.64 27.91
C THR A 271 -6.90 13.08 28.95
N PHE A 272 -6.41 13.96 29.83
CA PHE A 272 -5.50 13.57 30.88
C PHE A 272 -6.19 12.59 31.84
N VAL A 273 -7.43 12.87 32.24
CA VAL A 273 -8.23 12.00 33.11
C VAL A 273 -8.56 10.66 32.46
N LEU A 274 -8.92 10.64 31.17
CA LEU A 274 -9.16 9.41 30.41
C LEU A 274 -7.88 8.56 30.30
N MET A 275 -6.73 9.21 30.08
CA MET A 275 -5.42 8.57 30.03
C MET A 275 -4.99 8.01 31.41
N CYS A 276 -5.26 8.72 32.51
CA CYS A 276 -5.04 8.22 33.88
C CYS A 276 -5.78 6.91 34.15
N ASN A 277 -6.94 6.73 33.52
CA ASN A 277 -7.77 5.52 33.63
C ASN A 277 -7.59 4.54 32.46
N GLU A 278 -6.51 4.72 31.67
CA GLU A 278 -6.10 3.82 30.59
C GLU A 278 -7.21 3.61 29.52
N PHE A 279 -8.11 4.57 29.34
CA PHE A 279 -9.26 4.51 28.40
C PHE A 279 -10.14 3.24 28.55
N LYS A 280 -10.29 2.71 29.76
CA LYS A 280 -11.18 1.57 30.04
C LYS A 280 -12.61 1.87 29.62
N CYS A 281 -13.29 0.90 29.01
CA CYS A 281 -14.62 1.10 28.40
C CYS A 281 -15.66 1.54 29.44
N GLU A 282 -15.64 0.94 30.63
CA GLU A 282 -16.54 1.26 31.74
C GLU A 282 -16.36 2.72 32.18
N TYR A 283 -15.09 3.15 32.29
CA TYR A 283 -14.76 4.52 32.65
C TYR A 283 -15.20 5.51 31.57
N VAL A 284 -15.01 5.20 30.28
CA VAL A 284 -15.46 6.06 29.17
C VAL A 284 -16.98 6.22 29.21
N LYS A 285 -17.73 5.16 29.49
CA LYS A 285 -19.19 5.19 29.62
C LYS A 285 -19.64 6.11 30.75
N GLU A 286 -19.13 5.89 31.96
CA GLU A 286 -19.46 6.72 33.13
C GLU A 286 -19.05 8.18 32.92
N PHE A 287 -17.88 8.39 32.32
CA PHE A 287 -17.36 9.71 32.00
C PHE A 287 -18.29 10.46 31.05
N VAL A 288 -18.70 9.83 29.94
CA VAL A 288 -19.61 10.45 28.98
C VAL A 288 -20.98 10.71 29.62
N GLN A 289 -21.47 9.80 30.45
CA GLN A 289 -22.73 9.99 31.18
C GLN A 289 -22.69 11.23 32.08
N HIS A 290 -21.57 11.45 32.76
CA HIS A 290 -21.39 12.65 33.59
C HIS A 290 -21.24 13.92 32.78
N VAL A 291 -20.46 13.90 31.68
CA VAL A 291 -20.29 15.06 30.79
C VAL A 291 -21.61 15.48 30.13
N LEU A 292 -22.48 14.53 29.82
CA LEU A 292 -23.78 14.76 29.20
C LEU A 292 -24.91 14.97 30.22
N GLN A 293 -24.60 15.02 31.51
CA GLN A 293 -25.60 15.23 32.55
C GLN A 293 -26.38 16.52 32.30
N ASP A 294 -27.71 16.46 32.44
CA ASP A 294 -28.65 17.57 32.25
C ASP A 294 -28.63 18.22 30.85
N ILE A 295 -28.12 17.50 29.82
CA ILE A 295 -28.11 18.00 28.45
C ILE A 295 -29.54 18.17 27.90
N ASN A 296 -29.78 19.29 27.23
CA ASN A 296 -31.04 19.51 26.53
C ASN A 296 -31.03 18.77 25.19
N HIS A 297 -31.71 17.62 25.11
CA HIS A 297 -31.79 16.82 23.88
C HIS A 297 -32.42 17.57 22.69
N ALA A 298 -33.21 18.62 22.92
CA ALA A 298 -33.88 19.37 21.86
C ALA A 298 -33.06 20.58 21.33
N SER A 299 -31.88 20.85 21.90
CA SER A 299 -31.09 22.03 21.51
C SER A 299 -30.28 21.82 20.23
N VAL A 300 -30.05 22.91 19.49
CA VAL A 300 -29.31 22.89 18.22
C VAL A 300 -27.86 22.46 18.42
N ASP A 301 -27.23 22.83 19.54
CA ASP A 301 -25.87 22.44 19.87
C ASP A 301 -25.74 20.95 20.26
N THR A 302 -26.78 20.34 20.85
CA THR A 302 -26.83 18.88 21.05
C THR A 302 -26.85 18.14 19.72
N GLN A 303 -27.61 18.63 18.75
CA GLN A 303 -27.59 18.09 17.39
C GLN A 303 -26.21 18.28 16.73
N LEU A 304 -25.54 19.41 16.97
CA LEU A 304 -24.17 19.62 16.51
C LEU A 304 -23.19 18.62 17.14
N ILE A 305 -23.32 18.33 18.44
CA ILE A 305 -22.52 17.30 19.13
C ILE A 305 -22.71 15.95 18.43
N LEU A 306 -23.96 15.56 18.15
CA LEU A 306 -24.27 14.32 17.44
C LEU A 306 -23.62 14.25 16.05
N TYR A 307 -23.63 15.34 15.27
CA TYR A 307 -22.97 15.40 13.96
C TYR A 307 -21.45 15.23 14.04
N VAL A 308 -20.80 15.92 15.00
CA VAL A 308 -19.35 15.76 15.22
C VAL A 308 -19.03 14.35 15.71
N ALA A 309 -19.85 13.79 16.60
CA ALA A 309 -19.71 12.43 17.12
C ALA A 309 -19.84 11.38 16.01
N LEU A 310 -20.80 11.53 15.11
CA LEU A 310 -20.98 10.64 13.96
C LEU A 310 -19.74 10.65 13.06
N LEU A 311 -19.25 11.83 12.67
CA LEU A 311 -18.05 11.96 11.84
C LEU A 311 -16.82 11.38 12.54
N ASN A 312 -16.57 11.73 13.80
CA ASN A 312 -15.39 11.27 14.54
C ASN A 312 -15.44 9.78 14.93
N THR A 313 -16.63 9.17 14.91
CA THR A 313 -16.79 7.72 15.10
C THR A 313 -16.34 6.93 13.87
N TYR A 314 -16.65 7.42 12.66
CA TYR A 314 -16.47 6.65 11.41
C TYR A 314 -15.39 7.19 10.46
N VAL A 315 -15.00 8.44 10.62
CA VAL A 315 -13.95 9.11 9.82
C VAL A 315 -12.91 9.63 10.80
N GLU A 316 -11.83 8.86 10.97
CA GLU A 316 -10.76 9.22 11.90
C GLU A 316 -10.12 10.57 11.51
N ASN A 317 -9.82 11.40 12.51
CA ASN A 317 -9.29 12.77 12.36
C ASN A 317 -10.19 13.76 11.62
N SER A 318 -11.46 13.43 11.37
CA SER A 318 -12.42 14.41 10.89
C SER A 318 -12.62 15.54 11.90
N PHE A 319 -13.02 16.70 11.39
CA PHE A 319 -13.37 17.87 12.18
C PHE A 319 -14.39 18.70 11.40
N ILE A 320 -15.05 19.62 12.10
CA ILE A 320 -15.90 20.65 11.48
C ILE A 320 -15.26 22.00 11.78
N SER A 321 -15.12 22.88 10.78
CA SER A 321 -14.54 24.21 11.06
C SER A 321 -15.45 24.99 12.02
N GLN A 322 -14.89 25.84 12.87
CA GLN A 322 -15.66 26.74 13.74
C GLN A 322 -16.66 27.57 12.93
N SER A 323 -16.30 28.03 11.73
CA SER A 323 -17.20 28.80 10.87
C SER A 323 -18.44 28.05 10.39
N HIS A 324 -18.33 26.73 10.18
CA HIS A 324 -19.48 25.88 9.86
C HIS A 324 -20.40 25.80 11.09
N CYS A 325 -19.82 25.60 12.28
CA CYS A 325 -20.57 25.53 13.53
C CYS A 325 -21.27 26.86 13.86
N GLU A 326 -20.59 27.99 13.70
CA GLU A 326 -21.17 29.33 13.87
C GLU A 326 -22.37 29.56 12.94
N CYS A 327 -22.24 29.17 11.67
CA CYS A 327 -23.32 29.28 10.69
C CYS A 327 -24.51 28.39 11.08
N TYR A 328 -24.25 27.15 11.50
CA TYR A 328 -25.28 26.22 11.95
C TYR A 328 -26.01 26.66 13.22
N LEU A 329 -25.28 27.27 14.16
CA LEU A 329 -25.83 27.83 15.40
C LEU A 329 -26.44 29.23 15.23
N ASN A 330 -26.45 29.79 14.01
CA ASN A 330 -26.91 31.15 13.70
C ASN A 330 -26.21 32.25 14.53
N VAL A 331 -24.91 32.11 14.79
CA VAL A 331 -24.12 33.11 15.53
C VAL A 331 -23.94 34.36 14.67
N GLN A 332 -24.52 35.49 15.09
CA GLN A 332 -24.39 36.77 14.39
C GLN A 332 -23.01 37.41 14.63
N LEU A 333 -22.13 37.31 13.63
CA LEU A 333 -20.76 37.83 13.69
C LEU A 333 -20.61 39.31 13.26
N SER A 334 -21.70 39.94 12.78
CA SER A 334 -21.64 41.22 12.05
C SER A 334 -21.26 42.47 12.87
N LEU A 335 -21.01 42.34 14.17
CA LEU A 335 -20.79 43.48 15.07
C LEU A 335 -19.46 43.46 15.84
N TYR A 336 -18.68 42.39 15.79
CA TYR A 336 -17.48 42.23 16.62
C TYR A 336 -16.29 41.69 15.82
N GLY A 337 -15.11 42.32 15.95
CA GLY A 337 -13.89 41.92 15.25
C GLY A 337 -13.39 40.51 15.62
N GLU A 338 -12.45 39.96 14.82
CA GLU A 338 -11.93 38.58 14.96
C GLU A 338 -11.48 38.20 16.38
N ARG A 339 -11.00 39.17 17.16
CA ARG A 339 -10.51 38.97 18.54
C ARG A 339 -11.57 38.38 19.49
N PHE A 340 -12.86 38.64 19.26
CA PHE A 340 -13.95 38.14 20.12
C PHE A 340 -14.71 36.95 19.53
N ARG A 341 -14.41 36.56 18.29
CA ARG A 341 -15.14 35.53 17.57
C ARG A 341 -15.18 34.18 18.30
N ARG A 342 -14.05 33.74 18.84
CA ARG A 342 -13.97 32.50 19.65
C ARG A 342 -14.81 32.60 20.92
N HIS A 343 -14.77 33.74 21.60
CA HIS A 343 -15.54 33.94 22.83
C HIS A 343 -17.04 33.91 22.57
N ILE A 344 -17.50 34.58 21.50
CA ILE A 344 -18.92 34.58 21.09
C ILE A 344 -19.38 33.17 20.69
N PHE A 345 -18.55 32.45 19.93
CA PHE A 345 -18.83 31.06 19.60
C PHE A 345 -18.96 30.20 20.87
N GLU A 346 -18.00 30.28 21.80
CA GLU A 346 -18.07 29.54 23.07
C GLU A 346 -19.31 29.93 23.88
N GLN A 347 -19.69 31.22 23.94
CA GLN A 347 -20.92 31.66 24.62
C GLN A 347 -22.21 31.09 24.02
N SER A 348 -22.21 30.76 22.72
CA SER A 348 -23.36 30.16 22.04
C SER A 348 -23.55 28.66 22.31
N LEU A 349 -22.59 28.02 22.98
CA LEU A 349 -22.61 26.60 23.31
C LEU A 349 -23.10 26.36 24.74
N SER A 350 -23.83 25.26 24.97
CA SER A 350 -24.06 24.72 26.32
C SER A 350 -22.75 24.36 27.01
N GLU A 351 -22.78 24.24 28.34
CA GLU A 351 -21.62 23.77 29.09
C GLU A 351 -21.16 22.40 28.59
N GLN A 352 -22.08 21.47 28.35
CA GLN A 352 -21.78 20.13 27.83
C GLN A 352 -21.09 20.19 26.46
N ALA A 353 -21.55 21.04 25.54
CA ALA A 353 -20.90 21.24 24.24
C ALA A 353 -19.49 21.83 24.38
N LYS A 354 -19.28 22.78 25.32
CA LYS A 354 -17.94 23.28 25.64
C LYS A 354 -17.06 22.13 26.16
N LEU A 355 -17.56 21.21 26.97
CA LEU A 355 -16.74 20.09 27.45
C LEU A 355 -16.35 19.12 26.34
N VAL A 356 -17.31 18.78 25.47
CA VAL A 356 -17.15 17.78 24.43
C VAL A 356 -16.24 18.26 23.29
N PHE A 357 -16.35 19.53 22.89
CA PHE A 357 -15.57 20.06 21.77
C PHE A 357 -14.15 20.45 22.16
N ILE A 358 -13.19 19.91 21.41
CA ILE A 358 -11.80 20.36 21.37
C ILE A 358 -11.63 21.30 20.19
N HIS A 359 -11.07 22.46 20.47
CA HIS A 359 -10.70 23.43 19.46
C HIS A 359 -9.30 23.11 18.94
N SER A 360 -9.15 23.11 17.62
CA SER A 360 -7.86 23.02 16.94
C SER A 360 -7.74 24.13 15.92
N LYS A 361 -6.51 24.57 15.66
CA LYS A 361 -6.19 25.51 14.59
C LYS A 361 -5.25 24.83 13.62
N ASP A 362 -5.57 24.89 12.34
CA ASP A 362 -4.68 24.38 11.30
C ASP A 362 -3.51 25.36 11.06
N ASP A 363 -2.27 24.87 11.06
CA ASP A 363 -1.10 25.74 10.96
C ASP A 363 -0.90 26.33 9.55
N THR A 364 -1.45 25.68 8.52
CA THR A 364 -1.33 26.11 7.11
C THR A 364 -2.43 27.07 6.68
N THR A 365 -3.67 26.75 7.01
CA THR A 365 -4.87 27.48 6.58
C THR A 365 -5.37 28.43 7.67
N HIS A 366 -4.84 28.32 8.89
CA HIS A 366 -5.31 29.04 10.09
C HIS A 366 -6.79 28.83 10.40
N ILE A 367 -7.39 27.78 9.84
CA ILE A 367 -8.79 27.41 10.07
C ILE A 367 -8.93 26.89 11.51
N ASN A 368 -9.76 27.57 12.29
CA ASN A 368 -10.22 27.04 13.57
C ASN A 368 -11.27 25.95 13.33
N SER A 369 -11.17 24.85 14.05
CA SER A 369 -12.05 23.69 13.94
C SER A 369 -12.39 23.10 15.29
N VAL A 370 -13.51 22.39 15.34
CA VAL A 370 -13.96 21.62 16.49
C VAL A 370 -13.99 20.13 16.15
N LYS A 371 -13.63 19.31 17.13
CA LYS A 371 -13.72 17.85 17.07
C LYS A 371 -13.94 17.28 18.46
N ILE A 372 -14.32 16.02 18.53
CA ILE A 372 -14.33 15.22 19.75
C ILE A 372 -12.97 14.56 19.90
N ILE A 373 -12.50 14.59 21.14
CA ILE A 373 -11.18 14.13 21.61
C ILE A 373 -10.70 12.80 21.06
N HIS A 374 -11.58 11.81 20.99
CA HIS A 374 -11.20 10.44 20.73
C HIS A 374 -12.39 9.66 20.17
N GLN A 375 -12.11 8.73 19.25
CA GLN A 375 -13.12 7.91 18.59
C GLN A 375 -13.99 7.11 19.59
N LEU A 376 -13.41 6.60 20.68
CA LEU A 376 -14.17 5.88 21.72
C LEU A 376 -15.16 6.81 22.45
N VAL A 377 -14.75 8.05 22.72
CA VAL A 377 -15.61 9.05 23.36
C VAL A 377 -16.71 9.49 22.39
N ALA A 378 -16.37 9.73 21.12
CA ALA A 378 -17.35 10.06 20.08
C ALA A 378 -18.39 8.94 19.90
N LYS A 379 -17.94 7.67 19.89
CA LYS A 379 -18.81 6.50 19.78
C LYS A 379 -19.76 6.38 20.97
N GLU A 380 -19.25 6.63 22.18
CA GLU A 380 -20.05 6.57 23.40
C GLU A 380 -21.04 7.74 23.51
N ILE A 381 -20.63 8.96 23.15
CA ILE A 381 -21.54 10.12 23.04
C ILE A 381 -22.66 9.82 22.05
N LEU A 382 -22.31 9.29 20.87
CA LEU A 382 -23.29 8.88 19.87
C LEU A 382 -24.23 7.81 20.42
N HIS A 383 -23.74 6.84 21.20
CA HIS A 383 -24.58 5.82 21.82
C HIS A 383 -25.56 6.40 22.86
N GLN A 384 -25.10 7.30 23.73
CA GLN A 384 -25.91 7.83 24.83
C GLN A 384 -26.90 8.92 24.39
N LEU A 385 -26.55 9.77 23.43
CA LEU A 385 -27.40 10.89 22.99
C LEU A 385 -28.44 10.53 21.94
N LEU A 386 -28.19 9.49 21.14
CA LEU A 386 -29.02 9.17 19.99
C LEU A 386 -30.39 8.61 20.40
N GLY A 387 -30.50 8.01 21.59
CA GLY A 387 -31.75 7.43 22.09
C GLY A 387 -32.29 6.35 21.15
N ASP A 388 -33.57 6.43 20.80
CA ASP A 388 -34.24 5.51 19.87
C ASP A 388 -33.92 5.78 18.39
N LYS A 389 -33.27 6.91 18.09
CA LYS A 389 -32.96 7.32 16.72
C LYS A 389 -31.89 6.41 16.12
N GLN A 390 -32.00 6.17 14.83
CA GLN A 390 -31.01 5.37 14.09
C GLN A 390 -29.84 6.23 13.61
N GLN A 391 -28.66 5.64 13.47
CA GLN A 391 -27.48 6.38 13.00
C GLN A 391 -27.62 6.74 11.52
N SER A 392 -28.34 5.92 10.74
CA SER A 392 -28.70 6.30 9.36
C SER A 392 -29.56 7.56 9.29
N GLU A 393 -30.51 7.73 10.21
CA GLU A 393 -31.35 8.92 10.26
C GLU A 393 -30.51 10.17 10.54
N LEU A 394 -29.63 10.11 11.54
CA LEU A 394 -28.69 11.20 11.86
C LEU A 394 -27.76 11.51 10.68
N ALA A 395 -27.25 10.50 9.98
CA ALA A 395 -26.39 10.68 8.81
C ALA A 395 -27.13 11.35 7.63
N LEU A 396 -28.40 11.02 7.42
CA LEU A 396 -29.24 11.68 6.41
C LEU A 396 -29.48 13.14 6.74
N GLU A 397 -29.72 13.46 8.01
CA GLU A 397 -29.89 14.84 8.45
C GLU A 397 -28.62 15.66 8.25
N LEU A 398 -27.46 15.11 8.63
CA LEU A 398 -26.16 15.76 8.41
C LEU A 398 -25.93 16.04 6.90
N LEU A 399 -26.22 15.04 6.06
CA LEU A 399 -26.06 15.16 4.60
C LEU A 399 -27.01 16.18 3.98
N SER A 400 -28.25 16.26 4.48
CA SER A 400 -29.30 17.12 3.97
C SER A 400 -29.21 18.56 4.49
N ASN A 401 -28.31 18.83 5.43
CA ASN A 401 -28.14 20.16 6.00
C ASN A 401 -27.48 21.12 4.98
N ASP A 402 -28.28 22.02 4.38
CA ASP A 402 -27.79 22.99 3.40
C ASP A 402 -26.80 24.00 3.97
N VAL A 403 -26.96 24.36 5.24
CA VAL A 403 -26.09 25.33 5.92
C VAL A 403 -24.67 24.78 6.01
N LEU A 404 -24.51 23.55 6.47
CA LEU A 404 -23.20 22.90 6.58
C LEU A 404 -22.65 22.50 5.21
N PHE A 405 -23.46 21.90 4.34
CA PHE A 405 -22.99 21.34 3.07
C PHE A 405 -22.54 22.40 2.05
N ASN A 406 -23.21 23.55 2.02
CA ASN A 406 -22.92 24.64 1.07
C ASN A 406 -22.03 25.73 1.67
N HIS A 407 -21.56 25.56 2.91
CA HIS A 407 -20.69 26.53 3.55
C HIS A 407 -19.37 26.68 2.81
N LYS A 408 -18.90 27.91 2.60
CA LYS A 408 -17.74 28.18 1.73
C LYS A 408 -16.38 27.96 2.40
N PHE A 409 -16.29 28.17 3.72
CA PHE A 409 -14.99 28.20 4.43
C PHE A 409 -14.66 26.84 5.06
N GLY A 410 -13.53 26.22 4.71
CA GLY A 410 -13.22 24.83 5.10
C GLY A 410 -14.08 23.79 4.37
N TYR A 411 -14.69 24.18 3.24
CA TYR A 411 -15.59 23.38 2.41
C TYR A 411 -14.94 22.09 1.90
N VAL A 412 -13.67 22.17 1.49
CA VAL A 412 -12.95 21.06 0.84
C VAL A 412 -12.80 19.90 1.81
N GLU A 413 -12.32 20.17 3.03
CA GLU A 413 -12.12 19.17 4.08
C GLU A 413 -13.45 18.61 4.56
N TYR A 414 -14.45 19.47 4.80
CA TYR A 414 -15.77 19.03 5.25
C TYR A 414 -16.43 18.10 4.23
N LYS A 415 -16.47 18.47 2.94
CA LYS A 415 -17.01 17.59 1.89
C LYS A 415 -16.20 16.32 1.72
N LYS A 416 -14.88 16.37 1.88
CA LYS A 416 -14.04 15.17 1.88
C LYS A 416 -14.45 14.22 3.01
N PHE A 417 -14.56 14.71 4.25
CA PHE A 417 -14.97 13.88 5.39
C PHE A 417 -16.37 13.31 5.22
N LEU A 418 -17.32 14.13 4.78
CA LEU A 418 -18.69 13.69 4.54
C LEU A 418 -18.74 12.64 3.42
N ARG A 419 -17.97 12.81 2.34
CA ARG A 419 -17.85 11.79 1.29
C ARG A 419 -17.23 10.50 1.84
N GLU A 420 -16.14 10.58 2.60
CA GLU A 420 -15.49 9.41 3.22
C GLU A 420 -16.44 8.64 4.15
N LEU A 421 -17.29 9.33 4.91
CA LEU A 421 -18.30 8.73 5.80
C LEU A 421 -19.16 7.68 5.07
N PHE A 422 -19.53 7.94 3.82
CA PHE A 422 -20.42 7.07 3.04
C PHE A 422 -19.69 6.03 2.17
N ILE A 423 -18.47 6.29 1.69
CA ILE A 423 -17.84 5.41 0.67
C ILE A 423 -16.41 4.95 0.98
N ARG A 424 -15.70 5.55 1.96
CA ARG A 424 -14.33 5.10 2.29
C ARG A 424 -14.39 3.79 3.05
N ARG A 425 -13.89 2.73 2.40
CA ARG A 425 -13.71 1.40 3.01
C ARG A 425 -12.40 1.35 3.80
N TYR A 426 -12.40 0.56 4.87
CA TYR A 426 -11.16 0.21 5.55
C TYR A 426 -10.43 -0.88 4.78
N LYS A 427 -9.12 -0.70 4.65
CA LYS A 427 -8.18 -1.65 4.05
C LYS A 427 -6.88 -1.69 4.85
N ILE A 428 -6.49 -2.89 5.29
CA ILE A 428 -5.22 -3.12 6.01
C ILE A 428 -4.03 -2.63 5.18
N SER A 429 -4.09 -2.81 3.85
CA SER A 429 -3.08 -2.31 2.91
C SER A 429 -2.88 -0.78 2.91
N ARG A 430 -3.82 -0.02 3.49
CA ARG A 430 -3.78 1.44 3.69
C ARG A 430 -3.50 1.83 5.14
N GLY A 431 -3.34 0.86 6.05
CA GLY A 431 -3.11 1.08 7.48
C GLY A 431 -4.38 1.08 8.34
N ASP A 432 -5.55 0.70 7.80
CA ASP A 432 -6.77 0.57 8.60
C ASP A 432 -6.77 -0.76 9.41
N LYS A 433 -7.62 -0.84 10.45
CA LYS A 433 -7.65 -1.97 11.42
C LYS A 433 -8.10 -3.30 10.81
N SER A 434 -8.95 -3.25 9.82
CA SER A 434 -9.56 -4.42 9.19
C SER A 434 -9.99 -4.07 7.77
N ASP A 435 -10.24 -5.10 6.96
CA ASP A 435 -10.82 -4.93 5.64
C ASP A 435 -12.36 -4.89 5.75
N THR A 436 -12.99 -3.84 5.22
CA THR A 436 -14.46 -3.75 5.13
C THR A 436 -14.96 -3.82 3.68
N LEU A 437 -16.21 -4.23 3.49
CA LEU A 437 -16.87 -4.27 2.19
C LEU A 437 -17.41 -2.88 1.82
N PHE A 438 -17.94 -2.14 2.79
CA PHE A 438 -18.45 -0.77 2.64
C PHE A 438 -17.80 0.18 3.63
N SER A 439 -18.20 1.46 3.64
CA SER A 439 -17.73 2.36 4.68
C SER A 439 -18.19 1.88 6.06
N PRO A 440 -17.44 2.18 7.14
CA PRO A 440 -17.80 1.75 8.49
C PRO A 440 -19.24 2.09 8.91
N LEU A 441 -19.75 3.27 8.52
CA LEU A 441 -21.15 3.66 8.76
C LEU A 441 -22.11 2.71 8.02
N ILE A 442 -21.87 2.44 6.74
CA ILE A 442 -22.72 1.55 5.95
C ILE A 442 -22.68 0.12 6.49
N GLU A 443 -21.52 -0.36 6.96
CA GLU A 443 -21.44 -1.66 7.64
C GLU A 443 -22.26 -1.66 8.94
N HIS A 444 -22.19 -0.61 9.75
CA HIS A 444 -23.00 -0.48 10.97
C HIS A 444 -24.49 -0.55 10.66
N VAL A 445 -24.96 0.23 9.68
CA VAL A 445 -26.38 0.28 9.29
C VAL A 445 -26.85 -1.08 8.78
N ARG A 446 -26.04 -1.79 7.98
CA ARG A 446 -26.39 -3.13 7.49
C ARG A 446 -26.48 -4.18 8.60
N GLN A 447 -25.70 -4.02 9.66
CA GLN A 447 -25.61 -4.99 10.76
C GLN A 447 -26.63 -4.74 11.86
N ASN A 448 -27.00 -3.47 12.11
CA ASN A 448 -27.78 -3.07 13.28
C ASN A 448 -29.12 -2.42 12.93
N GLU A 449 -29.36 -2.07 11.66
CA GLU A 449 -30.59 -1.40 11.21
C GLU A 449 -31.23 -2.14 10.01
N LYS A 450 -32.30 -1.57 9.45
CA LYS A 450 -32.98 -2.14 8.27
C LYS A 450 -32.12 -2.00 7.02
N ALA A 451 -32.10 -3.04 6.18
CA ALA A 451 -31.27 -3.07 4.97
C ALA A 451 -31.59 -1.93 3.98
N GLU A 452 -32.83 -1.44 3.95
CA GLU A 452 -33.25 -0.31 3.11
C GLU A 452 -32.57 1.01 3.50
N ASN A 453 -32.19 1.18 4.78
CA ASN A 453 -31.57 2.41 5.27
C ASN A 453 -30.21 2.66 4.61
N ALA A 454 -29.39 1.61 4.45
CA ALA A 454 -28.10 1.70 3.77
C ALA A 454 -28.27 2.13 2.30
N THR A 455 -29.32 1.63 1.64
CA THR A 455 -29.66 1.99 0.25
C THR A 455 -30.08 3.45 0.18
N LYS A 456 -30.97 3.89 1.07
CA LYS A 456 -31.45 5.28 1.16
C LYS A 456 -30.29 6.26 1.39
N LEU A 457 -29.38 5.94 2.32
CA LEU A 457 -28.18 6.76 2.59
C LEU A 457 -27.33 6.98 1.34
N LEU A 458 -26.95 5.90 0.65
CA LEU A 458 -26.11 5.99 -0.53
C LEU A 458 -26.82 6.68 -1.69
N HIS A 459 -28.14 6.51 -1.82
CA HIS A 459 -28.95 7.15 -2.85
C HIS A 459 -29.07 8.66 -2.65
N GLU A 460 -29.36 9.12 -1.42
CA GLU A 460 -29.39 10.55 -1.11
C GLU A 460 -27.99 11.16 -1.22
N ALA A 461 -26.94 10.44 -0.82
CA ALA A 461 -25.58 10.91 -1.00
C ALA A 461 -25.20 11.01 -2.49
N TYR A 462 -25.61 10.05 -3.32
CA TYR A 462 -25.44 10.14 -4.78
C TYR A 462 -26.07 11.42 -5.34
N LYS A 463 -27.32 11.75 -4.98
CA LYS A 463 -27.96 12.99 -5.43
C LYS A 463 -27.21 14.22 -4.94
N ARG A 464 -26.79 14.21 -3.67
CA ARG A 464 -26.19 15.35 -2.99
C ARG A 464 -24.77 15.66 -3.46
N PHE A 465 -24.01 14.65 -3.88
CA PHE A 465 -22.67 14.78 -4.47
C PHE A 465 -22.71 14.79 -6.00
N ASP A 466 -23.65 15.54 -6.59
CA ASP A 466 -23.74 15.78 -8.05
C ASP A 466 -23.73 14.49 -8.89
N LYS A 467 -24.39 13.45 -8.39
CA LYS A 467 -24.47 12.13 -9.03
C LYS A 467 -23.08 11.50 -9.22
N ASP A 468 -22.18 11.63 -8.25
CA ASP A 468 -20.82 11.05 -8.28
C ASP A 468 -20.85 9.54 -8.58
N ALA A 469 -20.04 9.11 -9.55
CA ALA A 469 -19.99 7.73 -10.05
C ALA A 469 -19.57 6.71 -8.98
N PHE A 470 -18.78 7.10 -7.99
CA PHE A 470 -18.37 6.20 -6.90
C PHE A 470 -19.52 5.88 -5.94
N PHE A 471 -20.49 6.77 -5.78
CA PHE A 471 -21.72 6.45 -5.05
C PHE A 471 -22.61 5.49 -5.84
N ALA A 472 -22.76 5.72 -7.16
CA ALA A 472 -23.45 4.77 -8.04
C ALA A 472 -22.77 3.39 -8.00
N GLN A 473 -21.44 3.35 -7.97
CA GLN A 473 -20.68 2.11 -7.78
C GLN A 473 -20.97 1.46 -6.42
N GLN A 474 -21.03 2.21 -5.31
CA GLN A 474 -21.38 1.62 -4.01
C GLN A 474 -22.82 1.09 -3.98
N LEU A 475 -23.77 1.78 -4.62
CA LEU A 475 -25.16 1.30 -4.78
C LEU A 475 -25.18 -0.02 -5.55
N ALA A 476 -24.51 -0.09 -6.71
CA ALA A 476 -24.39 -1.33 -7.49
C ALA A 476 -23.83 -2.48 -6.63
N ARG A 477 -22.80 -2.17 -5.83
CA ARG A 477 -22.18 -3.14 -4.92
C ARG A 477 -23.14 -3.59 -3.82
N LEU A 478 -23.89 -2.67 -3.23
CA LEU A 478 -24.87 -2.99 -2.19
C LEU A 478 -25.98 -3.89 -2.74
N PHE A 479 -26.54 -3.54 -3.89
CA PHE A 479 -27.63 -4.31 -4.52
C PHE A 479 -27.21 -5.72 -4.94
N TYR A 480 -26.04 -5.92 -5.56
CA TYR A 480 -25.65 -7.29 -5.91
C TYR A 480 -25.33 -8.13 -4.67
N TRP A 481 -24.86 -7.53 -3.57
CA TRP A 481 -24.68 -8.22 -2.30
C TRP A 481 -26.01 -8.63 -1.65
N GLN A 482 -27.08 -7.90 -1.94
CA GLN A 482 -28.46 -8.23 -1.58
C GLN A 482 -29.15 -9.13 -2.62
N GLU A 483 -28.42 -9.57 -3.66
CA GLU A 483 -28.93 -10.39 -4.77
C GLU A 483 -30.07 -9.73 -5.56
N LYS A 484 -30.15 -8.39 -5.52
CA LYS A 484 -31.03 -7.53 -6.34
C LYS A 484 -30.30 -7.14 -7.62
N PHE A 485 -30.19 -8.09 -8.55
CA PHE A 485 -29.26 -7.98 -9.67
C PHE A 485 -29.67 -6.95 -10.73
N ASP A 486 -30.96 -6.76 -10.98
CA ASP A 486 -31.44 -5.77 -11.94
C ASP A 486 -31.10 -4.34 -11.51
N GLU A 487 -31.35 -4.00 -10.24
CA GLU A 487 -30.95 -2.70 -9.69
C GLU A 487 -29.42 -2.56 -9.66
N ALA A 488 -28.71 -3.64 -9.33
CA ALA A 488 -27.25 -3.62 -9.34
C ALA A 488 -26.68 -3.32 -10.73
N GLU A 489 -27.25 -3.90 -11.78
CA GLU A 489 -26.90 -3.65 -13.17
C GLU A 489 -27.16 -2.19 -13.54
N GLN A 490 -28.34 -1.66 -13.23
CA GLN A 490 -28.71 -0.27 -13.53
C GLN A 490 -27.73 0.73 -12.90
N TRP A 491 -27.35 0.53 -11.64
CA TRP A 491 -26.39 1.37 -10.95
C TRP A 491 -24.96 1.20 -11.48
N ALA A 492 -24.56 -0.03 -11.85
CA ALA A 492 -23.26 -0.28 -12.45
C ALA A 492 -23.14 0.40 -13.83
N VAL A 493 -24.18 0.35 -14.66
CA VAL A 493 -24.26 1.06 -15.94
C VAL A 493 -24.23 2.57 -15.72
N THR A 494 -24.96 3.08 -14.73
CA THR A 494 -24.96 4.51 -14.37
C THR A 494 -23.56 4.99 -14.00
N ALA A 495 -22.82 4.21 -13.19
CA ALA A 495 -21.45 4.51 -12.83
C ALA A 495 -20.51 4.47 -14.05
N ALA A 496 -20.60 3.42 -14.88
CA ALA A 496 -19.79 3.23 -16.07
C ALA A 496 -19.98 4.34 -17.11
N ASN A 497 -21.22 4.81 -17.32
CA ASN A 497 -21.51 5.90 -18.26
C ASN A 497 -20.90 7.22 -17.80
N LYS A 498 -20.76 7.44 -16.49
CA LYS A 498 -20.12 8.65 -15.93
C LYS A 498 -18.61 8.60 -15.97
N MET A 499 -18.01 7.41 -15.79
CA MET A 499 -16.56 7.23 -15.79
C MET A 499 -16.16 6.05 -16.69
N PRO A 500 -16.32 6.16 -18.03
CA PRO A 500 -16.07 5.05 -18.96
C PRO A 500 -14.60 4.68 -19.09
N ASN A 501 -13.69 5.59 -18.69
CA ASN A 501 -12.25 5.37 -18.74
C ASN A 501 -11.66 4.99 -17.36
N ASN A 502 -12.49 4.63 -16.38
CA ASN A 502 -12.02 4.18 -15.06
C ASN A 502 -12.19 2.66 -14.92
N SER A 503 -11.07 1.93 -14.85
CA SER A 503 -11.11 0.47 -14.84
C SER A 503 -11.78 -0.11 -13.58
N TYR A 504 -11.71 0.57 -12.42
CA TYR A 504 -12.37 0.09 -11.19
C TYR A 504 -13.90 0.22 -11.24
N ILE A 505 -14.41 1.27 -11.89
CA ILE A 505 -15.84 1.44 -12.14
C ILE A 505 -16.34 0.34 -13.08
N LEU A 506 -15.62 0.10 -14.18
CA LEU A 506 -15.96 -0.94 -15.16
C LEU A 506 -15.90 -2.35 -14.58
N ASP A 507 -14.91 -2.65 -13.73
CA ASP A 507 -14.81 -3.92 -13.00
C ASP A 507 -16.10 -4.22 -12.22
N THR A 508 -16.74 -3.20 -11.64
CA THR A 508 -17.96 -3.39 -10.83
C THR A 508 -19.10 -4.01 -11.64
N LYS A 509 -19.27 -3.60 -12.90
CA LYS A 509 -20.29 -4.19 -13.79
C LYS A 509 -20.02 -5.68 -14.04
N GLY A 510 -18.75 -6.05 -14.25
CA GLY A 510 -18.34 -7.45 -14.35
C GLY A 510 -18.57 -8.24 -13.06
N GLN A 511 -18.32 -7.64 -11.89
CA GLN A 511 -18.57 -8.28 -10.59
C GLN A 511 -20.07 -8.53 -10.33
N VAL A 512 -20.96 -7.62 -10.77
CA VAL A 512 -22.42 -7.80 -10.70
C VAL A 512 -22.82 -9.07 -11.45
N TYR A 513 -22.51 -9.16 -12.75
CA TYR A 513 -22.86 -10.35 -13.53
C TYR A 513 -22.13 -11.61 -13.06
N LYS A 514 -20.89 -11.51 -12.56
CA LYS A 514 -20.19 -12.65 -11.97
C LYS A 514 -20.93 -13.22 -10.77
N LYS A 515 -21.42 -12.38 -9.86
CA LYS A 515 -22.19 -12.84 -8.70
C LYS A 515 -23.56 -13.36 -9.13
N TRP A 516 -24.22 -12.69 -10.08
CA TRP A 516 -25.50 -13.12 -10.65
C TRP A 516 -25.39 -14.50 -11.30
N PHE A 517 -24.36 -14.71 -12.12
CA PHE A 517 -24.05 -16.00 -12.73
C PHE A 517 -23.81 -17.09 -11.69
N LYS A 518 -23.10 -16.79 -10.60
CA LYS A 518 -22.88 -17.76 -9.52
C LYS A 518 -24.18 -18.14 -8.81
N THR A 519 -25.06 -17.18 -8.53
CA THR A 519 -26.38 -17.47 -7.92
C THR A 519 -27.21 -18.35 -8.85
N LYS A 520 -27.32 -18.01 -10.15
CA LYS A 520 -27.99 -18.86 -11.15
C LYS A 520 -27.39 -20.27 -11.23
N SER A 521 -26.07 -20.38 -11.18
CA SER A 521 -25.38 -21.68 -11.20
C SER A 521 -25.70 -22.53 -9.98
N SER A 522 -25.76 -21.93 -8.78
CA SER A 522 -26.14 -22.63 -7.55
C SER A 522 -27.60 -23.08 -7.57
N GLU A 523 -28.51 -22.29 -8.15
CA GLU A 523 -29.90 -22.71 -8.37
C GLU A 523 -29.98 -23.92 -9.33
N LEU A 524 -29.19 -23.90 -10.40
CA LEU A 524 -29.10 -25.00 -11.37
C LEU A 524 -28.50 -26.29 -10.80
N GLU A 525 -27.71 -26.23 -9.72
CA GLU A 525 -27.21 -27.41 -9.03
C GLU A 525 -28.32 -28.22 -8.34
N MET A 526 -29.45 -27.56 -8.00
CA MET A 526 -30.62 -28.22 -7.42
C MET A 526 -31.53 -28.87 -8.47
N THR A 527 -31.30 -28.57 -9.75
CA THR A 527 -32.06 -29.14 -10.86
C THR A 527 -31.57 -30.56 -11.16
N PRO A 528 -32.44 -31.60 -11.14
CA PRO A 528 -32.03 -32.98 -11.36
C PRO A 528 -31.41 -33.25 -12.73
N GLN A 529 -31.82 -32.47 -13.74
CA GLN A 529 -31.42 -32.63 -15.12
C GLN A 529 -31.12 -31.26 -15.74
N LYS A 530 -29.92 -31.06 -16.29
CA LYS A 530 -29.47 -29.76 -16.80
C LYS A 530 -29.57 -29.73 -18.31
N THR A 531 -30.69 -29.24 -18.81
CA THR A 531 -30.95 -29.12 -20.25
C THR A 531 -30.29 -27.85 -20.83
N PRO A 532 -30.01 -27.82 -22.15
CA PRO A 532 -29.53 -26.61 -22.82
C PRO A 532 -30.46 -25.40 -22.62
N GLU A 533 -31.77 -25.61 -22.59
CA GLU A 533 -32.78 -24.58 -22.41
C GLU A 533 -32.72 -23.96 -21.01
N CYS A 534 -32.65 -24.77 -19.96
CA CYS A 534 -32.64 -24.24 -18.59
C CYS A 534 -31.30 -23.56 -18.23
N THR A 535 -30.23 -23.84 -18.97
CA THR A 535 -28.89 -23.29 -18.73
C THR A 535 -28.58 -22.03 -19.55
N ALA A 536 -29.37 -21.72 -20.58
CA ALA A 536 -29.14 -20.61 -21.50
C ALA A 536 -29.02 -19.25 -20.79
N ASP A 537 -29.91 -18.96 -19.83
CA ASP A 537 -29.92 -17.70 -19.08
C ASP A 537 -28.66 -17.53 -18.18
N ALA A 538 -28.20 -18.61 -17.55
CA ALA A 538 -26.95 -18.59 -16.79
C ALA A 538 -25.73 -18.37 -17.72
N ILE A 539 -25.72 -19.01 -18.88
CA ILE A 539 -24.67 -18.84 -19.90
C ILE A 539 -24.65 -17.39 -20.42
N GLU A 540 -25.81 -16.80 -20.74
CA GLU A 540 -25.91 -15.40 -21.14
C GLU A 540 -25.30 -14.47 -20.09
N THR A 541 -25.63 -14.71 -18.82
CA THR A 541 -25.12 -13.92 -17.69
C THR A 541 -23.60 -14.03 -17.56
N ALA A 542 -23.04 -15.22 -17.75
CA ALA A 542 -21.59 -15.44 -17.75
C ALA A 542 -20.90 -14.74 -18.93
N VAL A 543 -21.48 -14.78 -20.13
CA VAL A 543 -20.98 -14.11 -21.33
C VAL A 543 -20.95 -12.58 -21.11
N LYS A 544 -22.04 -12.00 -20.58
CA LYS A 544 -22.08 -10.57 -20.21
C LYS A 544 -21.00 -10.20 -19.18
N ALA A 545 -20.73 -11.06 -18.20
CA ALA A 545 -19.66 -10.84 -17.23
C ALA A 545 -18.28 -10.80 -17.92
N ILE A 546 -18.00 -11.75 -18.81
CA ILE A 546 -16.74 -11.82 -19.58
C ILE A 546 -16.57 -10.55 -20.43
N ASP A 547 -17.61 -10.13 -21.16
CA ASP A 547 -17.58 -8.91 -21.99
C ASP A 547 -17.24 -7.67 -21.15
N CYS A 548 -17.88 -7.53 -19.98
CA CYS A 548 -17.61 -6.43 -19.06
C CYS A 548 -16.15 -6.44 -18.58
N PHE A 549 -15.61 -7.62 -18.25
CA PHE A 549 -14.23 -7.73 -17.83
C PHE A 549 -13.23 -7.48 -18.96
N GLU A 550 -13.51 -7.86 -20.21
CA GLU A 550 -12.67 -7.50 -21.36
C GLU A 550 -12.66 -5.99 -21.65
N ILE A 551 -13.79 -5.30 -21.44
CA ILE A 551 -13.82 -3.82 -21.47
C ILE A 551 -12.93 -3.26 -20.35
N CYS A 552 -13.07 -3.77 -19.12
CA CYS A 552 -12.22 -3.37 -17.99
C CYS A 552 -10.72 -3.58 -18.29
N GLN A 553 -10.34 -4.70 -18.89
CA GLN A 553 -8.94 -4.99 -19.26
C GLN A 553 -8.41 -3.95 -20.24
N ARG A 554 -9.14 -3.65 -21.32
CA ARG A 554 -8.72 -2.66 -22.32
C ARG A 554 -8.48 -1.28 -21.75
N VAL A 555 -9.30 -0.85 -20.80
CA VAL A 555 -9.13 0.43 -20.10
C VAL A 555 -7.95 0.36 -19.12
N ALA A 556 -7.86 -0.72 -18.33
CA ALA A 556 -6.77 -0.91 -17.37
C ALA A 556 -5.38 -0.90 -18.03
N VAL A 557 -5.24 -1.41 -19.27
CA VAL A 557 -3.97 -1.36 -20.01
C VAL A 557 -3.57 0.08 -20.36
N LYS A 558 -4.53 0.97 -20.61
CA LYS A 558 -4.29 2.37 -21.01
C LYS A 558 -4.06 3.31 -19.84
N GLU A 559 -4.57 2.99 -18.65
CA GLU A 559 -4.36 3.81 -17.45
C GLU A 559 -2.88 3.83 -17.04
N THR A 560 -2.32 5.02 -16.84
CA THR A 560 -0.91 5.19 -16.40
C THR A 560 -0.78 5.31 -14.88
N GLU A 561 -1.78 5.81 -14.16
CA GLU A 561 -1.68 6.09 -12.72
C GLU A 561 -2.13 4.91 -11.82
N THR A 562 -2.67 3.85 -12.41
CA THR A 562 -3.30 2.74 -11.68
C THR A 562 -2.93 1.37 -12.24
N MET A 563 -2.67 0.41 -11.36
CA MET A 563 -2.43 -0.98 -11.72
C MET A 563 -3.63 -1.83 -11.29
N ASN A 564 -4.62 -1.99 -12.18
CA ASN A 564 -5.82 -2.77 -11.93
C ASN A 564 -5.86 -4.04 -12.80
N ASN A 565 -5.60 -5.19 -12.19
CA ASN A 565 -5.65 -6.47 -12.90
C ASN A 565 -7.00 -7.20 -12.72
N SER A 566 -7.97 -6.61 -12.00
CA SER A 566 -9.20 -7.30 -11.58
C SER A 566 -10.01 -7.88 -12.74
N GLY A 567 -10.04 -7.20 -13.90
CA GLY A 567 -10.70 -7.71 -15.10
C GLY A 567 -10.05 -8.96 -15.70
N PHE A 568 -8.73 -9.12 -15.60
CA PHE A 568 -8.04 -10.34 -16.05
C PHE A 568 -8.41 -11.53 -15.15
N PHE A 569 -8.37 -11.33 -13.83
CA PHE A 569 -8.84 -12.34 -12.87
C PHE A 569 -10.32 -12.67 -13.06
N GLY A 570 -11.15 -11.66 -13.34
CA GLY A 570 -12.58 -11.79 -13.58
C GLY A 570 -12.92 -12.70 -14.76
N VAL A 571 -12.27 -12.49 -15.91
CA VAL A 571 -12.44 -13.34 -17.11
C VAL A 571 -12.09 -14.80 -16.80
N VAL A 572 -10.96 -15.06 -16.16
CA VAL A 572 -10.52 -16.43 -15.87
C VAL A 572 -11.44 -17.10 -14.85
N ASP A 573 -11.83 -16.39 -13.79
CA ASP A 573 -12.75 -16.92 -12.77
C ASP A 573 -14.11 -17.30 -13.38
N VAL A 574 -14.73 -16.39 -14.15
CA VAL A 574 -16.02 -16.65 -14.79
C VAL A 574 -15.87 -17.74 -15.86
N GLY A 575 -14.82 -17.68 -16.69
CA GLY A 575 -14.57 -18.66 -17.73
C GLY A 575 -14.43 -20.08 -17.19
N CYS A 576 -13.68 -20.29 -16.11
CA CYS A 576 -13.60 -21.60 -15.46
C CYS A 576 -14.96 -22.09 -14.95
N SER A 577 -15.72 -21.23 -14.25
CA SER A 577 -17.05 -21.63 -13.75
C SER A 577 -18.07 -21.84 -14.86
N LEU A 578 -17.96 -21.13 -15.98
CA LEU A 578 -18.76 -21.33 -17.17
C LEU A 578 -18.45 -22.69 -17.82
N LEU A 579 -17.17 -23.06 -17.94
CA LEU A 579 -16.76 -24.38 -18.43
C LEU A 579 -17.28 -25.51 -17.53
N GLU A 580 -17.24 -25.32 -16.21
CA GLU A 580 -17.84 -26.25 -15.24
C GLU A 580 -19.35 -26.41 -15.47
N LEU A 581 -20.08 -25.30 -15.59
CA LEU A 581 -21.51 -25.35 -15.87
C LEU A 581 -21.81 -26.09 -17.18
N ILE A 582 -21.16 -25.70 -18.29
CA ILE A 582 -21.35 -26.32 -19.61
C ILE A 582 -21.06 -27.82 -19.54
N SER A 583 -19.99 -28.23 -18.86
CA SER A 583 -19.65 -29.65 -18.73
C SER A 583 -20.68 -30.47 -17.95
N SER A 584 -21.51 -29.83 -17.13
CA SER A 584 -22.56 -30.49 -16.36
C SER A 584 -23.90 -30.63 -17.09
N VAL A 585 -24.05 -29.98 -18.26
CA VAL A 585 -25.25 -30.07 -19.11
C VAL A 585 -25.37 -31.47 -19.69
N ASP A 586 -26.59 -32.03 -19.75
CA ASP A 586 -26.84 -33.45 -20.05
C ASP A 586 -26.15 -33.92 -21.34
N VAL A 587 -26.14 -33.07 -22.37
CA VAL A 587 -25.51 -33.38 -23.67
C VAL A 587 -24.01 -33.70 -23.52
N PHE A 588 -23.35 -33.16 -22.49
CA PHE A 588 -21.93 -33.33 -22.18
C PHE A 588 -21.66 -34.17 -20.91
N SER A 589 -22.64 -34.36 -20.03
CA SER A 589 -22.46 -35.07 -18.76
C SER A 589 -22.94 -36.53 -18.75
N SER A 590 -23.91 -36.88 -19.60
CA SER A 590 -24.63 -38.17 -19.53
C SER A 590 -24.03 -39.32 -20.36
N LYS A 591 -23.02 -39.07 -21.19
CA LYS A 591 -22.43 -40.06 -22.12
C LYS A 591 -21.02 -40.46 -21.68
N HIS A 592 -20.62 -41.70 -21.97
CA HIS A 592 -19.25 -42.20 -21.77
C HIS A 592 -18.19 -41.30 -22.43
N ASP A 593 -18.56 -40.63 -23.55
CA ASP A 593 -17.70 -39.72 -24.30
C ASP A 593 -18.10 -38.23 -24.18
N GLY A 594 -18.86 -37.86 -23.13
CA GLY A 594 -19.42 -36.52 -22.98
C GLY A 594 -18.38 -35.38 -22.96
N HIS A 595 -17.21 -35.63 -22.37
CA HIS A 595 -16.07 -34.70 -22.39
C HIS A 595 -15.48 -34.51 -23.80
N ALA A 596 -15.43 -35.57 -24.61
CA ALA A 596 -14.97 -35.47 -25.99
C ALA A 596 -15.97 -34.68 -26.86
N GLU A 597 -17.27 -34.85 -26.63
CA GLU A 597 -18.31 -34.07 -27.31
C GLU A 597 -18.23 -32.57 -26.94
N LEU A 598 -17.99 -32.27 -25.66
CA LEU A 598 -17.76 -30.88 -25.19
C LEU A 598 -16.60 -30.22 -25.92
N GLN A 599 -15.50 -30.95 -26.09
CA GLN A 599 -14.32 -30.40 -26.75
C GLN A 599 -14.50 -30.24 -28.24
N LYS A 600 -15.15 -31.22 -28.87
CA LYS A 600 -15.53 -31.09 -30.26
C LYS A 600 -16.36 -29.82 -30.47
N TYR A 601 -17.29 -29.53 -29.55
CA TYR A 601 -18.07 -28.29 -29.56
C TYR A 601 -17.22 -27.03 -29.34
N LEU A 602 -16.33 -27.00 -28.34
CA LEU A 602 -15.55 -25.81 -27.99
C LEU A 602 -14.42 -25.50 -28.97
N CYS A 603 -13.81 -26.53 -29.58
CA CYS A 603 -12.56 -26.40 -30.34
C CYS A 603 -12.73 -26.49 -31.87
N THR A 604 -13.91 -26.83 -32.38
CA THR A 604 -14.18 -26.98 -33.83
C THR A 604 -15.47 -26.26 -34.22
N ASP A 605 -15.85 -26.29 -35.50
CA ASP A 605 -17.13 -25.73 -35.95
C ASP A 605 -18.36 -26.60 -35.59
N HIS A 606 -18.14 -27.78 -35.01
CA HIS A 606 -19.22 -28.69 -34.60
C HIS A 606 -20.16 -28.06 -33.57
N ILE A 607 -21.46 -28.29 -33.72
CA ILE A 607 -22.50 -27.85 -32.79
C ILE A 607 -23.47 -29.02 -32.56
N PRO A 608 -23.58 -29.56 -31.33
CA PRO A 608 -24.56 -30.59 -31.00
C PRO A 608 -25.99 -30.11 -31.28
N LYS A 609 -26.86 -31.02 -31.74
CA LYS A 609 -28.23 -30.67 -32.15
C LYS A 609 -29.03 -30.07 -31.00
N GLU A 610 -28.82 -30.59 -29.80
CA GLU A 610 -29.48 -30.24 -28.55
C GLU A 610 -29.17 -28.79 -28.13
N VAL A 611 -27.98 -28.27 -28.41
CA VAL A 611 -27.60 -26.89 -28.03
C VAL A 611 -27.78 -25.89 -29.17
N LYS A 612 -27.99 -26.35 -30.41
CA LYS A 612 -28.00 -25.50 -31.62
C LYS A 612 -29.02 -24.36 -31.57
N GLY A 613 -30.21 -24.63 -31.04
CA GLY A 613 -31.25 -23.62 -30.85
C GLY A 613 -31.04 -22.82 -29.57
N PRO A 614 -31.02 -23.48 -28.39
CA PRO A 614 -30.97 -22.80 -27.10
C PRO A 614 -29.76 -21.89 -26.88
N TRP A 615 -28.61 -22.22 -27.50
CA TRP A 615 -27.35 -21.48 -27.33
C TRP A 615 -26.92 -20.70 -28.57
N GLU A 616 -27.81 -20.54 -29.55
CA GLU A 616 -27.53 -19.84 -30.82
C GLU A 616 -26.81 -18.48 -30.62
N PRO A 617 -27.22 -17.61 -29.67
CA PRO A 617 -26.58 -16.32 -29.46
C PRO A 617 -25.16 -16.40 -28.86
N PHE A 618 -24.80 -17.54 -28.27
CA PHE A 618 -23.59 -17.68 -27.45
C PHE A 618 -22.49 -18.50 -28.13
N HIS A 619 -22.80 -19.27 -29.17
CA HIS A 619 -21.84 -20.17 -29.84
C HIS A 619 -20.52 -19.49 -30.19
N ASN A 620 -20.58 -18.28 -30.75
CA ASN A 620 -19.38 -17.51 -31.10
C ASN A 620 -18.51 -17.25 -29.86
N LYS A 621 -19.10 -16.72 -28.79
CA LYS A 621 -18.37 -16.42 -27.56
C LYS A 621 -17.79 -17.67 -26.89
N LEU A 622 -18.58 -18.74 -26.82
CA LEU A 622 -18.18 -20.01 -26.19
C LEU A 622 -17.02 -20.67 -26.93
N LYS A 623 -17.03 -20.68 -28.26
CA LYS A 623 -15.93 -21.18 -29.08
C LYS A 623 -14.66 -20.32 -28.98
N HIS A 624 -14.81 -19.01 -28.72
CA HIS A 624 -13.69 -18.10 -28.47
C HIS A 624 -13.26 -18.01 -27.00
N LEU A 625 -13.83 -18.82 -26.10
CA LEU A 625 -13.51 -18.75 -24.68
C LEU A 625 -12.04 -19.13 -24.40
N GLN A 626 -11.51 -20.11 -25.14
CA GLN A 626 -10.12 -20.55 -25.01
C GLN A 626 -9.10 -19.42 -25.21
N PRO A 627 -9.07 -18.69 -26.35
CA PRO A 627 -8.09 -17.62 -26.55
C PRO A 627 -8.30 -16.43 -25.60
N ILE A 628 -9.56 -16.13 -25.22
CA ILE A 628 -9.88 -15.07 -24.25
C ILE A 628 -9.25 -15.39 -22.88
N MET A 629 -9.45 -16.61 -22.37
CA MET A 629 -8.88 -17.04 -21.10
C MET A 629 -7.35 -17.14 -21.17
N HIS A 630 -6.81 -17.69 -22.26
CA HIS A 630 -5.37 -17.81 -22.45
C HIS A 630 -4.67 -16.45 -22.36
N LYS A 631 -5.17 -15.44 -23.08
CA LYS A 631 -4.64 -14.07 -23.03
C LYS A 631 -4.64 -13.49 -21.61
N ALA A 632 -5.71 -13.74 -20.85
CA ALA A 632 -5.81 -13.27 -19.47
C ALA A 632 -4.84 -14.00 -18.53
N LEU A 633 -4.64 -15.31 -18.69
CA LEU A 633 -3.66 -16.09 -17.93
C LEU A 633 -2.22 -15.62 -18.22
N GLU A 634 -1.87 -15.38 -19.48
CA GLU A 634 -0.54 -14.87 -19.86
C GLU A 634 -0.28 -13.48 -19.28
N TRP A 635 -1.26 -12.57 -19.36
CA TRP A 635 -1.13 -11.23 -18.77
C TRP A 635 -0.82 -11.28 -17.26
N ILE A 636 -1.55 -12.11 -16.52
CA ILE A 636 -1.35 -12.27 -15.08
C ILE A 636 0.03 -12.89 -14.80
N SER A 637 0.44 -13.89 -15.59
CA SER A 637 1.76 -14.52 -15.46
C SER A 637 2.91 -13.53 -15.69
N GLU A 638 2.79 -12.68 -16.72
CA GLU A 638 3.80 -11.68 -17.05
C GLU A 638 3.91 -10.61 -15.95
N GLU A 639 2.80 -10.05 -15.47
CA GLU A 639 2.81 -9.03 -14.41
C GLU A 639 3.45 -9.55 -13.11
N LEU A 640 3.08 -10.78 -12.70
CA LEU A 640 3.68 -11.46 -11.54
C LEU A 640 5.16 -11.82 -11.71
N SER A 641 5.67 -11.76 -12.95
CA SER A 641 7.09 -11.94 -13.27
C SER A 641 7.89 -10.64 -13.21
N TYR A 642 7.25 -9.48 -13.40
CA TYR A 642 7.88 -8.17 -13.28
C TYR A 642 8.00 -7.71 -11.83
N PHE A 643 6.91 -7.77 -11.06
CA PHE A 643 6.81 -7.09 -9.77
C PHE A 643 6.69 -8.05 -8.58
N GLN A 644 7.23 -7.64 -7.44
CA GLN A 644 7.06 -8.37 -6.19
C GLN A 644 5.63 -8.15 -5.65
N PRO A 645 4.91 -9.22 -5.26
CA PRO A 645 3.63 -9.08 -4.56
C PRO A 645 3.79 -8.25 -3.29
N ASN A 646 2.84 -7.37 -2.97
CA ASN A 646 2.86 -6.57 -1.75
C ASN A 646 2.65 -7.47 -0.51
N LEU A 647 3.74 -7.82 0.18
CA LEU A 647 3.78 -8.75 1.33
C LEU A 647 3.02 -8.29 2.60
N TYR A 648 2.40 -7.10 2.62
CA TYR A 648 1.54 -6.69 3.76
C TYR A 648 0.24 -7.51 3.86
N THR A 649 -0.03 -8.39 2.89
CA THR A 649 -1.21 -9.26 2.86
C THR A 649 -1.00 -10.66 3.44
N ASP A 650 0.22 -11.01 3.83
CA ASP A 650 0.55 -12.39 4.25
C ASP A 650 0.33 -12.66 5.76
N GLU A 651 -0.01 -11.65 6.58
CA GLU A 651 0.01 -11.79 8.05
C GLU A 651 -1.35 -11.94 8.76
N ASP A 652 -2.51 -12.02 8.08
CA ASP A 652 -3.79 -12.29 8.79
C ASP A 652 -4.71 -13.28 8.04
N GLU A 653 -4.74 -14.54 8.49
CA GLU A 653 -5.59 -15.64 7.98
C GLU A 653 -7.10 -15.48 8.27
N THR A 654 -7.56 -14.38 8.87
CA THR A 654 -8.89 -14.34 9.53
C THR A 654 -10.03 -13.64 8.79
N SER A 655 -9.83 -13.00 7.63
CA SER A 655 -10.95 -12.35 6.92
C SER A 655 -11.59 -13.26 5.86
N LYS A 656 -12.79 -13.75 6.15
CA LYS A 656 -13.67 -14.51 5.24
C LYS A 656 -14.31 -13.61 4.16
N THR A 657 -13.51 -12.96 3.31
CA THR A 657 -14.02 -12.33 2.07
C THR A 657 -13.56 -13.10 0.84
N SER A 658 -14.31 -12.96 -0.26
CA SER A 658 -13.98 -13.48 -1.59
C SER A 658 -12.67 -12.92 -2.20
N ASP A 659 -11.85 -12.21 -1.41
CA ASP A 659 -10.53 -11.68 -1.74
C ASP A 659 -9.37 -12.64 -1.36
N LEU A 660 -9.67 -13.86 -0.89
CA LEU A 660 -8.67 -14.94 -0.74
C LEU A 660 -7.85 -15.15 -2.04
N THR A 661 -8.50 -14.94 -3.18
CA THR A 661 -7.97 -14.95 -4.55
C THR A 661 -6.76 -14.02 -4.77
N LYS A 662 -6.70 -12.88 -4.04
CA LYS A 662 -5.64 -11.86 -4.20
C LYS A 662 -4.48 -12.01 -3.23
N ARG A 663 -4.61 -12.85 -2.19
CA ARG A 663 -3.54 -13.04 -1.19
C ARG A 663 -2.40 -13.93 -1.69
N CYS A 664 -2.69 -14.88 -2.57
CA CYS A 664 -1.70 -15.78 -3.18
C CYS A 664 -1.89 -15.90 -4.70
N PRO A 665 -1.62 -14.84 -5.48
CA PRO A 665 -1.95 -14.78 -6.90
C PRO A 665 -1.25 -15.87 -7.73
N LYS A 666 -0.03 -16.28 -7.33
CA LYS A 666 0.70 -17.39 -8.00
C LYS A 666 0.00 -18.75 -7.83
N ASN A 667 -0.52 -19.03 -6.63
CA ASN A 667 -1.25 -20.28 -6.38
C ASN A 667 -2.59 -20.28 -7.11
N TRP A 668 -3.31 -19.15 -7.06
CA TRP A 668 -4.56 -19.00 -7.82
C TRP A 668 -4.34 -19.21 -9.32
N LEU A 669 -3.28 -18.61 -9.89
CA LEU A 669 -2.96 -18.75 -11.31
C LEU A 669 -2.67 -20.22 -11.67
N ALA A 670 -1.92 -20.94 -10.83
CA ALA A 670 -1.65 -22.37 -11.04
C ALA A 670 -2.93 -23.20 -11.02
N THR A 671 -3.80 -23.00 -10.01
CA THR A 671 -5.08 -23.69 -9.91
C THR A 671 -5.97 -23.42 -11.12
N LYS A 672 -6.12 -22.16 -11.53
CA LYS A 672 -6.99 -21.79 -12.65
C LYS A 672 -6.43 -22.21 -14.01
N SER A 673 -5.12 -22.16 -14.20
CA SER A 673 -4.47 -22.71 -15.41
C SER A 673 -4.68 -24.21 -15.52
N SER A 674 -4.69 -24.92 -14.39
CA SER A 674 -4.97 -26.35 -14.36
C SER A 674 -6.41 -26.67 -14.79
N VAL A 675 -7.40 -25.93 -14.26
CA VAL A 675 -8.81 -26.04 -14.65
C VAL A 675 -9.01 -25.72 -16.12
N TYR A 676 -8.40 -24.63 -16.60
CA TYR A 676 -8.41 -24.25 -18.01
C TYR A 676 -7.88 -25.38 -18.89
N GLY A 677 -6.69 -25.93 -18.60
CA GLY A 677 -6.11 -27.02 -19.37
C GLY A 677 -6.97 -28.30 -19.37
N LYS A 678 -7.60 -28.62 -18.23
CA LYS A 678 -8.48 -29.79 -18.09
C LYS A 678 -9.64 -29.78 -19.09
N PHE A 679 -10.33 -28.64 -19.26
CA PHE A 679 -11.54 -28.59 -20.10
C PHE A 679 -11.24 -28.65 -21.60
N PHE A 680 -10.07 -28.20 -22.02
CA PHE A 680 -9.66 -28.21 -23.43
C PHE A 680 -8.75 -29.39 -23.83
N CYS A 681 -8.45 -30.33 -22.92
CA CYS A 681 -7.60 -31.51 -23.17
C CYS A 681 -8.40 -32.81 -23.44
N GLU A 682 -8.19 -33.45 -24.59
CA GLU A 682 -8.86 -34.69 -25.08
C GLU A 682 -8.88 -35.89 -24.13
N VAL A 683 -8.00 -35.94 -23.14
CA VAL A 683 -7.87 -37.08 -22.23
C VAL A 683 -8.68 -36.86 -20.95
N SER A 684 -9.54 -37.83 -20.62
CA SER A 684 -10.39 -37.81 -19.42
C SER A 684 -9.56 -37.69 -18.13
N PRO A 685 -10.00 -36.88 -17.15
CA PRO A 685 -9.27 -36.63 -15.90
C PRO A 685 -9.00 -37.88 -15.03
N SER A 686 -9.70 -38.99 -15.27
CA SER A 686 -9.53 -40.26 -14.52
C SER A 686 -8.34 -41.11 -14.98
N ASN A 687 -7.84 -40.92 -16.21
CA ASN A 687 -6.72 -41.69 -16.74
C ASN A 687 -5.45 -40.82 -16.77
N GLN A 688 -4.62 -40.93 -15.72
CA GLN A 688 -3.35 -40.19 -15.62
C GLN A 688 -2.27 -40.64 -16.63
N GLN A 689 -2.57 -41.59 -17.52
CA GLN A 689 -1.70 -42.01 -18.61
C GLN A 689 -2.14 -41.36 -19.93
N PHE A 690 -1.39 -40.33 -20.35
CA PHE A 690 -1.56 -39.74 -21.68
C PHE A 690 -0.89 -40.65 -22.71
N ASN A 691 -1.63 -41.09 -23.73
CA ASN A 691 -1.01 -41.69 -24.91
C ASN A 691 -0.51 -40.56 -25.83
N VAL A 692 0.73 -40.11 -25.58
CA VAL A 692 1.34 -38.92 -26.20
C VAL A 692 1.38 -38.99 -27.73
N ASP A 693 1.45 -40.19 -28.30
CA ASP A 693 1.59 -40.43 -29.74
C ASP A 693 0.27 -40.18 -30.51
N GLN A 694 -0.87 -40.20 -29.82
CA GLN A 694 -2.20 -39.98 -30.44
C GLN A 694 -2.73 -38.57 -30.22
N MET A 695 -2.05 -37.72 -29.44
CA MET A 695 -2.51 -36.37 -29.11
C MET A 695 -2.13 -35.33 -30.17
N THR A 696 -3.06 -34.44 -30.51
CA THR A 696 -2.79 -33.24 -31.30
C THR A 696 -1.87 -32.27 -30.53
N ASP A 697 -1.20 -31.36 -31.25
CA ASP A 697 -0.35 -30.33 -30.64
C ASP A 697 -1.14 -29.42 -29.69
N PHE A 698 -2.40 -29.12 -30.03
CA PHE A 698 -3.30 -28.37 -29.15
C PHE A 698 -3.60 -29.13 -27.85
N SER A 699 -3.98 -30.42 -27.94
CA SER A 699 -4.24 -31.27 -26.77
C SER A 699 -3.02 -31.39 -25.87
N LYS A 700 -1.81 -31.48 -26.45
CA LYS A 700 -0.55 -31.47 -25.71
C LYS A 700 -0.36 -30.20 -24.90
N ARG A 701 -0.60 -29.02 -25.49
CA ARG A 701 -0.53 -27.72 -24.78
C ARG A 701 -1.54 -27.62 -23.64
N MET A 702 -2.74 -28.17 -23.82
CA MET A 702 -3.78 -28.18 -22.79
C MET A 702 -3.41 -29.13 -21.64
N ALA A 703 -2.86 -30.31 -21.92
CA ALA A 703 -2.30 -31.21 -20.91
C ALA A 703 -1.12 -30.55 -20.15
N ILE A 704 -0.23 -29.84 -20.84
CA ILE A 704 0.84 -29.06 -20.21
C ILE A 704 0.26 -28.01 -19.26
N SER A 705 -0.76 -27.26 -19.69
CA SER A 705 -1.45 -26.27 -18.85
C SER A 705 -2.10 -26.91 -17.62
N GLN A 706 -2.73 -28.08 -17.80
CA GLN A 706 -3.35 -28.86 -16.72
C GLN A 706 -2.34 -29.24 -15.63
N LEU A 707 -1.12 -29.61 -16.03
CA LEU A 707 -0.02 -30.00 -15.14
C LEU A 707 0.71 -28.80 -14.51
N GLY A 708 0.31 -27.57 -14.82
CA GLY A 708 0.95 -26.34 -14.33
C GLY A 708 2.09 -25.83 -15.21
N GLY A 709 2.29 -26.40 -16.39
CA GLY A 709 3.30 -25.98 -17.37
C GLY A 709 2.86 -24.90 -18.35
N GLY A 710 1.65 -24.35 -18.20
CA GLY A 710 1.02 -23.48 -19.19
C GLY A 710 1.71 -22.13 -19.40
N ASN A 711 2.38 -21.59 -18.38
CA ASN A 711 3.14 -20.35 -18.48
C ASN A 711 4.32 -20.33 -17.49
N PHE A 712 5.19 -19.32 -17.66
CA PHE A 712 6.39 -19.14 -16.86
C PHE A 712 6.11 -19.16 -15.35
N THR A 713 5.11 -18.40 -14.88
CA THR A 713 4.83 -18.30 -13.44
C THR A 713 4.31 -19.62 -12.86
N THR A 714 3.44 -20.33 -13.57
CA THR A 714 2.91 -21.61 -13.09
C THR A 714 3.98 -22.70 -13.08
N ILE A 715 4.90 -22.72 -14.05
CA ILE A 715 6.03 -23.66 -14.08
C ILE A 715 6.86 -23.54 -12.80
N PHE A 716 7.27 -22.31 -12.44
CA PHE A 716 8.08 -22.10 -11.22
C PHE A 716 7.27 -22.20 -9.91
N SER A 717 5.94 -22.17 -9.99
CA SER A 717 5.07 -22.45 -8.83
C SER A 717 5.15 -23.92 -8.39
N ILE A 718 5.45 -24.85 -9.30
CA ILE A 718 5.61 -26.28 -9.00
C ILE A 718 6.69 -26.49 -7.93
N LEU A 719 7.77 -25.71 -7.98
CA LEU A 719 8.87 -25.76 -7.01
C LEU A 719 8.47 -25.43 -5.56
N LYS A 720 7.30 -24.79 -5.37
CA LYS A 720 6.74 -24.42 -4.06
C LYS A 720 5.73 -25.44 -3.53
N GLN A 721 5.25 -26.38 -4.36
CA GLN A 721 4.25 -27.36 -3.95
C GLN A 721 4.83 -28.30 -2.89
N LYS A 722 4.05 -28.69 -1.88
CA LYS A 722 4.53 -29.60 -0.80
C LYS A 722 4.48 -31.09 -1.19
N ASN A 723 4.01 -31.42 -2.40
CA ASN A 723 3.81 -32.80 -2.84
C ASN A 723 5.11 -33.47 -3.30
N LYS A 724 5.19 -34.80 -3.17
CA LYS A 724 6.38 -35.63 -3.46
C LYS A 724 6.66 -35.86 -4.97
N ASP A 725 5.82 -35.37 -5.88
CA ASP A 725 5.88 -35.71 -7.31
C ASP A 725 6.31 -34.56 -8.25
N GLN A 726 6.99 -33.53 -7.73
CA GLN A 726 7.42 -32.36 -8.52
C GLN A 726 8.30 -32.75 -9.73
N VAL A 727 9.25 -33.65 -9.52
CA VAL A 727 10.19 -34.14 -10.55
C VAL A 727 9.41 -34.84 -11.65
N GLN A 728 8.58 -35.83 -11.30
CA GLN A 728 7.78 -36.59 -12.26
C GLN A 728 6.82 -35.69 -13.04
N THR A 729 6.24 -34.68 -12.38
CA THR A 729 5.35 -33.70 -13.04
C THR A 729 6.09 -32.90 -14.11
N LEU A 730 7.29 -32.39 -13.80
CA LEU A 730 8.10 -31.63 -14.75
C LEU A 730 8.63 -32.50 -15.89
N GLU A 731 9.06 -33.73 -15.61
CA GLU A 731 9.48 -34.70 -16.64
C GLU A 731 8.33 -35.02 -17.61
N LYS A 732 7.12 -35.17 -17.07
CA LYS A 732 5.90 -35.38 -17.86
C LYS A 732 5.58 -34.17 -18.72
N ILE A 733 5.63 -32.96 -18.16
CA ILE A 733 5.45 -31.71 -18.92
C ILE A 733 6.44 -31.63 -20.09
N ILE A 734 7.72 -31.89 -19.83
CA ILE A 734 8.78 -31.86 -20.85
C ILE A 734 8.49 -32.85 -21.98
N SER A 735 8.00 -34.06 -21.65
CA SER A 735 7.67 -35.09 -22.65
C SER A 735 6.47 -34.76 -23.53
N LEU A 736 5.60 -33.86 -23.09
CA LEU A 736 4.37 -33.50 -23.81
C LEU A 736 4.59 -32.44 -24.88
N TYR A 737 5.69 -31.68 -24.86
CA TYR A 737 5.86 -30.59 -25.82
C TYR A 737 5.93 -31.10 -27.27
N PRO A 738 5.21 -30.45 -28.20
CA PRO A 738 5.16 -30.87 -29.59
C PRO A 738 6.54 -30.78 -30.26
N LYS A 739 6.74 -31.54 -31.34
CA LYS A 739 8.01 -31.49 -32.11
C LYS A 739 8.18 -30.12 -32.78
N SER A 740 7.12 -29.61 -33.40
CA SER A 740 7.02 -28.24 -33.88
C SER A 740 6.59 -27.34 -32.73
N LYS A 741 7.45 -26.42 -32.30
CA LYS A 741 7.19 -25.52 -31.17
C LYS A 741 7.10 -24.10 -31.70
N ASP A 742 6.06 -23.37 -31.29
CA ASP A 742 6.08 -21.92 -31.47
C ASP A 742 7.02 -21.26 -30.44
N GLN A 743 7.12 -19.92 -30.47
CA GLN A 743 8.01 -19.20 -29.56
C GLN A 743 7.60 -19.34 -28.08
N VAL A 744 6.30 -19.41 -27.78
CA VAL A 744 5.77 -19.56 -26.41
C VAL A 744 6.06 -20.97 -25.91
N ASP A 745 5.81 -21.99 -26.74
CA ASP A 745 6.15 -23.39 -26.48
C ASP A 745 7.65 -23.53 -26.19
N CYS A 746 8.52 -22.88 -26.98
CA CYS A 746 9.95 -22.91 -26.77
C CYS A 746 10.34 -22.27 -25.42
N ALA A 747 9.77 -21.12 -25.08
CA ALA A 747 10.04 -20.44 -23.81
C ALA A 747 9.59 -21.29 -22.61
N ASN A 748 8.38 -21.82 -22.63
CA ASN A 748 7.85 -22.66 -21.55
C ASN A 748 8.59 -24.01 -21.46
N TYR A 749 9.01 -24.59 -22.60
CA TYR A 749 9.86 -25.79 -22.63
C TYR A 749 11.21 -25.55 -21.94
N ILE A 750 11.88 -24.45 -22.28
CA ILE A 750 13.14 -24.05 -21.64
C ILE A 750 12.93 -23.78 -20.14
N ALA A 751 11.88 -23.05 -19.76
CA ALA A 751 11.56 -22.79 -18.36
C ALA A 751 11.31 -24.08 -17.56
N SER A 752 10.66 -25.09 -18.18
CA SER A 752 10.42 -26.39 -17.58
C SER A 752 11.74 -27.14 -17.30
N HIS A 753 12.73 -27.06 -18.19
CA HIS A 753 14.07 -27.61 -17.96
C HIS A 753 14.79 -26.90 -16.82
N PHE A 754 14.73 -25.57 -16.74
CA PHE A 754 15.30 -24.81 -15.62
C PHE A 754 14.61 -25.12 -14.28
N ALA A 755 13.30 -25.32 -14.29
CA ALA A 755 12.57 -25.74 -13.09
C ALA A 755 12.98 -27.15 -12.66
N LEU A 756 13.07 -28.10 -13.61
CA LEU A 756 13.50 -29.47 -13.31
C LEU A 756 14.94 -29.50 -12.77
N SER A 757 15.86 -28.76 -13.39
CA SER A 757 17.26 -28.72 -12.94
C SER A 757 17.41 -28.13 -11.55
N ALA A 758 16.51 -27.24 -11.12
CA ALA A 758 16.55 -26.65 -9.78
C ALA A 758 16.24 -27.65 -8.65
N ILE A 759 15.63 -28.80 -8.96
CA ILE A 759 15.28 -29.85 -7.98
C ILE A 759 15.89 -31.22 -8.30
N SER A 760 16.24 -31.49 -9.56
CA SER A 760 16.84 -32.74 -10.03
C SER A 760 17.85 -32.47 -11.16
N PRO A 761 19.05 -31.95 -10.83
CA PRO A 761 20.06 -31.58 -11.83
C PRO A 761 20.63 -32.78 -12.61
N THR A 762 20.44 -34.01 -12.11
CA THR A 762 20.90 -35.26 -12.71
C THR A 762 19.82 -36.04 -13.45
N SER A 763 18.61 -35.47 -13.63
CA SER A 763 17.53 -36.14 -14.35
C SER A 763 17.93 -36.44 -15.80
N SER A 764 17.68 -37.67 -16.25
CA SER A 764 17.92 -38.11 -17.63
C SER A 764 17.00 -37.45 -18.65
N LYS A 765 15.96 -36.73 -18.21
CA LYS A 765 15.01 -35.99 -19.05
C LYS A 765 15.47 -34.57 -19.36
N LEU A 766 16.55 -34.08 -18.73
CA LEU A 766 17.11 -32.77 -19.04
C LEU A 766 17.72 -32.76 -20.45
N ALA A 767 17.36 -31.74 -21.23
CA ALA A 767 17.98 -31.52 -22.53
C ALA A 767 19.42 -31.00 -22.36
N VAL A 768 20.29 -31.32 -23.33
CA VAL A 768 21.63 -30.74 -23.39
C VAL A 768 21.50 -29.22 -23.54
N LEU A 769 22.18 -28.46 -22.69
CA LEU A 769 22.03 -27.00 -22.63
C LEU A 769 22.33 -26.32 -23.99
N LYS A 770 23.29 -26.86 -24.76
CA LYS A 770 23.61 -26.37 -26.11
C LYS A 770 22.43 -26.43 -27.07
N ASP A 771 21.53 -27.40 -26.93
CA ASP A 771 20.35 -27.50 -27.78
C ASP A 771 19.29 -26.48 -27.39
N LEU A 772 19.13 -26.21 -26.08
CA LEU A 772 18.29 -25.10 -25.62
C LEU A 772 18.84 -23.74 -26.06
N GLN A 773 20.16 -23.56 -26.03
CA GLN A 773 20.82 -22.35 -26.54
C GLN A 773 20.53 -22.13 -28.03
N LYS A 774 20.63 -23.18 -28.86
CA LYS A 774 20.26 -23.10 -30.28
C LYS A 774 18.80 -22.66 -30.45
N LEU A 775 17.89 -23.22 -29.66
CA LEU A 775 16.47 -22.87 -29.66
C LEU A 775 16.25 -21.38 -29.35
N SER A 776 16.96 -20.86 -28.34
CA SER A 776 16.82 -19.45 -27.92
C SER A 776 17.38 -18.42 -28.89
N ARG A 777 18.22 -18.80 -29.87
CA ARG A 777 18.76 -17.85 -30.87
C ARG A 777 17.66 -17.20 -31.69
N SER A 778 16.57 -17.92 -31.94
CA SER A 778 15.39 -17.40 -32.65
C SER A 778 14.71 -16.24 -31.91
N PHE A 779 14.84 -16.17 -30.58
CA PHE A 779 14.14 -15.17 -29.74
C PHE A 779 14.59 -13.73 -29.95
N VAL A 780 15.70 -13.51 -30.65
CA VAL A 780 16.31 -12.18 -30.82
C VAL A 780 16.42 -11.78 -32.30
N GLN A 781 16.08 -12.69 -33.22
CA GLN A 781 16.24 -12.48 -34.66
C GLN A 781 15.06 -11.71 -35.30
N GLU A 782 13.84 -11.82 -34.78
CA GLU A 782 12.63 -11.20 -35.34
C GLU A 782 12.06 -10.08 -34.45
N LYS A 783 12.61 -8.86 -34.56
CA LYS A 783 12.31 -7.71 -33.67
C LYS A 783 10.82 -7.51 -33.32
N ALA A 784 9.89 -7.73 -34.26
CA ALA A 784 8.45 -7.56 -34.03
C ALA A 784 7.83 -8.64 -33.12
N LYS A 785 8.27 -9.90 -33.22
CA LYS A 785 7.84 -10.99 -32.32
C LYS A 785 8.58 -10.95 -30.98
N CYS A 786 9.84 -10.50 -30.97
CA CYS A 786 10.66 -10.38 -29.77
C CYS A 786 10.02 -9.48 -28.69
N LEU A 787 9.39 -8.37 -29.10
CA LEU A 787 8.74 -7.44 -28.16
C LEU A 787 7.52 -8.04 -27.45
N GLN A 788 6.96 -9.14 -27.97
CA GLN A 788 5.70 -9.71 -27.48
C GLN A 788 5.88 -10.83 -26.45
N ASN A 789 7.10 -11.31 -26.18
CA ASN A 789 7.34 -12.41 -25.24
C ASN A 789 8.50 -12.12 -24.28
N ALA A 790 8.19 -11.49 -23.14
CA ALA A 790 9.17 -11.15 -22.12
C ALA A 790 9.86 -12.39 -21.51
N SER A 791 9.15 -13.51 -21.37
CA SER A 791 9.71 -14.77 -20.84
C SER A 791 10.79 -15.35 -21.76
N ALA A 792 10.59 -15.31 -23.08
CA ALA A 792 11.57 -15.77 -24.06
C ALA A 792 12.86 -14.93 -23.99
N LEU A 793 12.72 -13.61 -23.95
CA LEU A 793 13.86 -12.69 -23.80
C LEU A 793 14.59 -12.90 -22.48
N PHE A 794 13.85 -13.06 -21.38
CA PHE A 794 14.40 -13.36 -20.06
C PHE A 794 15.23 -14.65 -20.09
N LEU A 795 14.68 -15.75 -20.62
CA LEU A 795 15.38 -17.03 -20.72
C LEU A 795 16.60 -16.95 -21.65
N CYS A 796 16.55 -16.13 -22.71
CA CYS A 796 17.70 -15.86 -23.55
C CYS A 796 18.86 -15.25 -22.75
N THR A 797 18.58 -14.35 -21.79
CA THR A 797 19.64 -13.80 -20.93
C THR A 797 20.33 -14.86 -20.07
N LEU A 798 19.58 -15.88 -19.60
CA LEU A 798 20.14 -17.00 -18.85
C LEU A 798 20.95 -17.92 -19.78
N LEU A 799 20.36 -18.39 -20.89
CA LEU A 799 20.99 -19.35 -21.78
C LEU A 799 22.27 -18.81 -22.44
N SER A 800 22.29 -17.52 -22.76
CA SER A 800 23.44 -16.85 -23.35
C SER A 800 24.45 -16.37 -22.31
N TRP A 801 24.24 -16.56 -20.99
CA TRP A 801 25.23 -16.14 -20.00
C TRP A 801 26.55 -16.91 -20.17
N PRO A 802 27.71 -16.23 -20.26
CA PRO A 802 28.97 -16.91 -20.55
C PRO A 802 29.39 -17.94 -19.50
N GLU A 803 30.12 -18.95 -19.96
CA GLU A 803 30.78 -19.98 -19.17
C GLU A 803 32.25 -19.64 -18.95
N LYS A 804 32.86 -20.22 -17.90
CA LYS A 804 34.28 -20.03 -17.59
C LYS A 804 35.18 -20.44 -18.77
N PHE A 805 34.80 -21.54 -19.43
CA PHE A 805 35.57 -22.19 -20.49
C PHE A 805 35.25 -21.70 -21.91
N ASP A 806 34.34 -20.73 -22.07
CA ASP A 806 34.13 -20.10 -23.37
C ASP A 806 35.39 -19.33 -23.81
N SER A 807 35.70 -19.38 -25.10
CA SER A 807 36.71 -18.52 -25.71
C SER A 807 36.31 -17.04 -25.61
N ASP A 808 37.29 -16.14 -25.75
CA ASP A 808 37.02 -14.70 -25.69
C ASP A 808 36.00 -14.26 -26.76
N GLN A 809 36.08 -14.81 -27.97
CA GLN A 809 35.12 -14.51 -29.03
C GLN A 809 33.70 -15.00 -28.68
N GLU A 810 33.57 -16.23 -28.14
CA GLU A 810 32.27 -16.77 -27.72
C GLU A 810 31.64 -15.95 -26.59
N LYS A 811 32.46 -15.45 -25.65
CA LYS A 811 32.01 -14.56 -24.58
C LYS A 811 31.45 -13.26 -25.15
N GLU A 812 32.14 -12.64 -26.10
CA GLU A 812 31.66 -11.39 -26.74
C GLU A 812 30.35 -11.61 -27.51
N ASP A 813 30.23 -12.67 -28.30
CA ASP A 813 29.01 -12.99 -29.05
C ASP A 813 27.81 -13.23 -28.12
N LYS A 814 28.05 -13.91 -27.00
CA LYS A 814 27.08 -14.12 -25.92
C LYS A 814 26.66 -12.80 -25.28
N TYR A 815 27.60 -11.93 -24.91
CA TYR A 815 27.28 -10.61 -24.36
C TYR A 815 26.49 -9.74 -25.33
N LYS A 816 26.80 -9.76 -26.63
CA LYS A 816 26.02 -9.06 -27.67
C LYS A 816 24.57 -9.53 -27.72
N THR A 817 24.37 -10.85 -27.63
CA THR A 817 23.03 -11.45 -27.58
C THR A 817 22.27 -11.00 -26.32
N ILE A 818 22.92 -11.06 -25.15
CA ILE A 818 22.32 -10.63 -23.88
C ILE A 818 21.92 -9.15 -23.94
N ARG A 819 22.79 -8.25 -24.43
CA ARG A 819 22.48 -6.81 -24.55
C ARG A 819 21.22 -6.57 -25.36
N THR A 820 21.10 -7.25 -26.50
CA THR A 820 19.95 -7.11 -27.39
C THR A 820 18.67 -7.54 -26.66
N ALA A 821 18.70 -8.66 -25.95
CA ALA A 821 17.57 -9.11 -25.13
C ALA A 821 17.25 -8.13 -23.98
N VAL A 822 18.27 -7.59 -23.31
CA VAL A 822 18.10 -6.64 -22.21
C VAL A 822 17.50 -5.32 -22.68
N ILE A 823 17.90 -4.77 -23.83
CA ILE A 823 17.32 -3.55 -24.39
C ILE A 823 15.80 -3.74 -24.62
N MET A 824 15.41 -4.89 -25.18
CA MET A 824 14.00 -5.22 -25.40
C MET A 824 13.24 -5.44 -24.08
N LEU A 825 13.82 -6.15 -23.11
CA LEU A 825 13.25 -6.30 -21.76
C LEU A 825 13.04 -4.95 -21.06
N GLN A 826 13.98 -4.03 -21.20
CA GLN A 826 13.87 -2.68 -20.64
C GLN A 826 12.75 -1.86 -21.32
N GLN A 827 12.56 -2.02 -22.63
CA GLN A 827 11.42 -1.39 -23.34
C GLN A 827 10.09 -1.96 -22.85
N ASN A 828 9.97 -3.29 -22.73
CA ASN A 828 8.77 -3.93 -22.20
C ASN A 828 8.51 -3.51 -20.75
N TYR A 829 9.56 -3.45 -19.91
CA TYR A 829 9.47 -2.95 -18.54
C TYR A 829 8.93 -1.52 -18.50
N LYS A 830 9.40 -0.61 -19.37
CA LYS A 830 8.89 0.77 -19.41
C LYS A 830 7.41 0.85 -19.79
N ASN A 831 6.93 -0.03 -20.67
CA ASN A 831 5.52 -0.09 -21.06
C ASN A 831 4.64 -0.68 -19.95
N GLN A 832 5.16 -1.64 -19.18
CA GLN A 832 4.48 -2.23 -18.02
C GLN A 832 4.57 -1.34 -16.77
N MET A 833 5.61 -0.50 -16.70
CA MET A 833 5.81 0.44 -15.61
C MET A 833 4.82 1.59 -15.74
N LYS A 834 4.01 1.71 -14.70
CA LYS A 834 3.01 2.75 -14.55
C LYS A 834 3.51 3.85 -13.62
N ASP A 835 2.84 5.00 -13.61
CA ASP A 835 3.02 6.11 -12.68
C ASP A 835 2.43 5.78 -11.30
N ILE A 836 2.79 4.59 -10.79
CA ILE A 836 2.36 4.06 -9.51
C ILE A 836 3.48 4.21 -8.46
N PRO A 837 3.14 4.25 -7.17
CA PRO A 837 4.13 4.39 -6.09
C PRO A 837 5.25 3.36 -6.17
N ALA A 838 6.49 3.76 -5.85
CA ALA A 838 7.70 2.94 -6.01
C ALA A 838 7.59 1.55 -5.32
N ARG A 839 6.85 1.46 -4.21
CA ARG A 839 6.58 0.19 -3.52
C ARG A 839 5.92 -0.88 -4.41
N ARG A 840 5.08 -0.47 -5.37
CA ARG A 840 4.37 -1.36 -6.30
C ARG A 840 5.23 -1.72 -7.52
N ARG A 841 6.32 -0.99 -7.78
CA ARG A 841 7.26 -1.21 -8.90
C ARG A 841 8.49 -2.05 -8.53
N ARG A 842 8.52 -2.63 -7.31
CA ARG A 842 9.65 -3.44 -6.85
C ARG A 842 9.85 -4.65 -7.75
N ILE A 843 11.02 -4.72 -8.38
CA ILE A 843 11.33 -5.76 -9.37
C ILE A 843 11.48 -7.13 -8.70
N TYR A 844 10.91 -8.16 -9.31
CA TYR A 844 11.06 -9.54 -8.87
C TYR A 844 12.30 -10.20 -9.49
N THR A 845 13.25 -10.61 -8.65
CA THR A 845 14.40 -11.42 -9.05
C THR A 845 14.04 -12.90 -9.06
N HIS A 846 14.20 -13.57 -10.20
CA HIS A 846 13.83 -14.99 -10.36
C HIS A 846 15.00 -15.92 -10.09
N PHE A 847 16.18 -15.58 -10.60
CA PHE A 847 17.40 -16.39 -10.48
C PHE A 847 18.58 -15.54 -10.04
N TYR A 848 19.58 -16.21 -9.48
CA TYR A 848 20.87 -15.65 -9.10
C TYR A 848 21.99 -16.48 -9.72
N LEU A 849 23.15 -15.87 -9.92
CA LEU A 849 24.34 -16.58 -10.40
C LEU A 849 24.99 -17.39 -9.27
N GLY A 850 25.18 -18.68 -9.50
CA GLY A 850 25.85 -19.62 -8.60
C GLY A 850 27.27 -19.99 -9.06
N HIS A 851 27.90 -20.89 -8.31
CA HIS A 851 29.25 -21.39 -8.59
C HIS A 851 29.31 -22.52 -9.63
N GLY A 852 28.18 -23.15 -9.94
CA GLY A 852 28.09 -24.29 -10.85
C GLY A 852 28.32 -23.95 -12.33
N SER A 853 28.18 -24.96 -13.19
CA SER A 853 28.26 -24.82 -14.65
C SER A 853 27.00 -25.36 -15.31
N GLY A 854 26.72 -24.95 -16.55
CA GLY A 854 25.52 -25.39 -17.26
C GLY A 854 24.24 -24.92 -16.53
N TYR A 855 23.34 -25.84 -16.18
CA TYR A 855 22.12 -25.51 -15.42
C TYR A 855 22.41 -25.08 -13.97
N GLU A 856 23.40 -25.71 -13.31
CA GLU A 856 23.74 -25.44 -11.90
C GLU A 856 24.36 -24.06 -11.69
N LYS A 857 24.70 -23.37 -12.78
CA LYS A 857 25.11 -21.97 -12.79
C LYS A 857 24.02 -21.03 -12.27
N PHE A 858 22.74 -21.43 -12.32
CA PHE A 858 21.61 -20.57 -11.95
C PHE A 858 20.88 -21.10 -10.73
N VAL A 859 20.86 -20.29 -9.67
CA VAL A 859 20.17 -20.59 -8.41
C VAL A 859 18.82 -19.90 -8.43
N HIS A 860 17.73 -20.68 -8.50
CA HIS A 860 16.39 -20.14 -8.44
C HIS A 860 16.09 -19.52 -7.06
N LYS A 861 15.37 -18.40 -7.02
CA LYS A 861 15.03 -17.65 -5.80
C LYS A 861 14.43 -18.54 -4.71
N ASN A 862 13.57 -19.51 -5.06
CA ASN A 862 12.98 -20.42 -4.07
C ASN A 862 14.01 -21.19 -3.23
N LYS A 863 15.19 -21.49 -3.77
CA LYS A 863 16.26 -22.15 -3.00
C LYS A 863 16.73 -21.22 -1.88
N ILE A 864 16.96 -19.94 -2.20
CA ILE A 864 17.28 -18.88 -1.23
C ILE A 864 16.12 -18.67 -0.26
N GLU A 865 14.87 -18.74 -0.72
CA GLU A 865 13.70 -18.53 0.13
C GLU A 865 13.50 -19.60 1.21
N LYS A 866 14.13 -20.77 1.05
CA LYS A 866 14.11 -21.88 2.00
C LYS A 866 15.29 -21.83 2.99
N ILE A 867 16.25 -20.92 2.78
CA ILE A 867 17.41 -20.75 3.68
C ILE A 867 16.94 -20.04 4.96
N LYS A 868 16.89 -20.79 6.07
CA LYS A 868 16.44 -20.43 7.43
C LYS A 868 14.94 -20.17 7.65
N GLN A 869 14.45 -20.61 8.81
CA GLN A 869 13.17 -20.20 9.39
C GLN A 869 13.34 -18.79 9.99
N PHE A 870 12.91 -17.76 9.28
CA PHE A 870 12.77 -16.43 9.86
C PHE A 870 11.52 -16.41 10.75
N SER A 871 11.56 -15.68 11.86
CA SER A 871 10.44 -15.63 12.81
C SER A 871 9.21 -14.90 12.22
N SER A 872 9.43 -14.02 11.23
CA SER A 872 8.37 -13.35 10.46
C SER A 872 8.80 -12.99 9.04
N VAL A 873 7.81 -12.73 8.15
CA VAL A 873 8.03 -12.22 6.77
C VAL A 873 8.66 -10.82 6.81
N SER A 874 8.28 -10.02 7.79
CA SER A 874 8.78 -8.66 8.02
C SER A 874 10.27 -8.64 8.38
N GLU A 875 10.71 -9.48 9.32
CA GLU A 875 12.13 -9.63 9.69
C GLU A 875 12.98 -10.05 8.49
N ARG A 876 12.51 -11.04 7.73
CA ARG A 876 13.18 -11.53 6.53
C ARG A 876 13.34 -10.44 5.47
N ARG A 877 12.29 -9.64 5.25
CA ARG A 877 12.29 -8.54 4.29
C ARG A 877 13.28 -7.45 4.70
N GLN A 878 13.32 -7.12 5.97
CA GLN A 878 14.27 -6.14 6.50
C GLN A 878 15.71 -6.59 6.29
N LYS A 879 16.04 -7.84 6.66
CA LYS A 879 17.38 -8.41 6.40
C LYS A 879 17.75 -8.45 4.93
N TRP A 880 16.76 -8.56 4.04
CA TRP A 880 16.97 -8.46 2.59
C TRP A 880 17.30 -7.03 2.16
N ILE A 881 16.63 -6.02 2.72
CA ILE A 881 16.83 -4.60 2.42
C ILE A 881 18.14 -4.07 3.01
N GLU A 882 18.48 -4.48 4.23
CA GLU A 882 19.69 -4.09 4.96
C GLU A 882 20.93 -4.88 4.50
N GLY A 883 20.74 -5.87 3.62
CA GLY A 883 21.80 -6.67 3.05
C GLY A 883 22.40 -7.73 3.99
N GLU A 884 21.91 -7.84 5.23
CA GLU A 884 22.34 -8.87 6.18
C GLU A 884 22.12 -10.29 5.64
N LEU A 885 21.07 -10.49 4.85
CA LEU A 885 20.79 -11.79 4.21
C LEU A 885 21.99 -12.27 3.38
N TRP A 886 22.64 -11.37 2.63
CA TRP A 886 23.76 -11.70 1.75
C TRP A 886 25.03 -12.14 2.49
N LYS A 887 25.15 -11.77 3.76
CA LYS A 887 26.27 -12.14 4.64
C LYS A 887 26.09 -13.56 5.25
N THR A 888 24.95 -14.21 5.01
CA THR A 888 24.63 -15.53 5.57
C THR A 888 25.50 -16.62 4.92
N PRO A 889 26.20 -17.49 5.68
CA PRO A 889 27.12 -18.48 5.14
C PRO A 889 26.51 -19.37 4.05
N GLU A 890 25.27 -19.80 4.23
CA GLU A 890 24.52 -20.63 3.29
C GLU A 890 24.32 -19.92 1.93
N ILE A 891 24.08 -18.60 1.93
CA ILE A 891 23.94 -17.81 0.69
C ILE A 891 25.31 -17.60 0.04
N VAL A 892 26.35 -17.35 0.83
CA VAL A 892 27.73 -17.19 0.34
C VAL A 892 28.23 -18.48 -0.32
N GLN A 893 27.87 -19.65 0.20
CA GLN A 893 28.20 -20.95 -0.39
C GLN A 893 27.47 -21.18 -1.73
N GLU A 894 26.20 -20.78 -1.81
CA GLU A 894 25.35 -21.02 -2.99
C GLU A 894 25.64 -20.04 -4.14
N LEU A 895 25.81 -18.75 -3.83
CA LEU A 895 25.86 -17.69 -4.83
C LEU A 895 27.29 -17.25 -5.12
N LYS A 896 27.57 -17.00 -6.40
CA LYS A 896 28.86 -16.50 -6.87
C LYS A 896 28.85 -14.98 -6.96
N ARG A 897 29.84 -14.33 -6.34
CA ARG A 897 30.11 -12.91 -6.60
C ARG A 897 30.84 -12.73 -7.92
N VAL A 898 30.49 -11.68 -8.64
CA VAL A 898 31.17 -11.23 -9.86
C VAL A 898 31.84 -9.90 -9.60
N ASN A 899 32.86 -9.60 -10.39
CA ASN A 899 33.56 -8.33 -10.32
C ASN A 899 32.94 -7.31 -11.27
N GLY A 900 33.15 -6.05 -10.94
CA GLY A 900 32.79 -4.93 -11.78
C GLY A 900 33.44 -3.66 -11.28
N TRP A 901 32.99 -2.55 -11.82
CA TRP A 901 33.37 -1.23 -11.34
C TRP A 901 32.17 -0.29 -11.33
N THR A 902 32.24 0.75 -10.51
CA THR A 902 31.33 1.88 -10.58
C THR A 902 31.96 3.02 -11.34
N GLU A 903 31.14 3.73 -12.12
CA GLU A 903 31.52 4.96 -12.80
C GLU A 903 30.27 5.84 -12.87
N ASP A 904 30.35 7.04 -12.29
CA ASP A 904 29.24 8.01 -12.24
C ASP A 904 27.91 7.45 -11.73
N GLY A 905 27.96 6.67 -10.64
CA GLY A 905 26.78 6.07 -10.02
C GLY A 905 26.15 4.93 -10.82
N SER A 906 26.75 4.55 -11.95
CA SER A 906 26.38 3.37 -12.72
C SER A 906 27.29 2.19 -12.38
N VAL A 907 26.74 0.98 -12.41
CA VAL A 907 27.46 -0.27 -12.13
C VAL A 907 27.75 -0.98 -13.43
N TYR A 908 28.99 -1.38 -13.66
CA TYR A 908 29.43 -2.09 -14.85
C TYR A 908 30.01 -3.46 -14.52
N LEU A 909 29.76 -4.44 -15.38
CA LEU A 909 30.28 -5.80 -15.25
C LEU A 909 31.71 -5.91 -15.81
N GLU A 910 32.62 -6.54 -15.05
CA GLU A 910 33.93 -6.96 -15.57
C GLU A 910 33.77 -8.25 -16.38
N GLY A 911 34.04 -8.19 -17.69
CA GLY A 911 33.96 -9.35 -18.58
C GLY A 911 33.91 -9.00 -20.07
N PRO A 912 32.90 -8.25 -20.53
CA PRO A 912 32.80 -7.82 -21.93
C PRO A 912 33.94 -6.86 -22.29
N LYS A 913 34.67 -7.15 -23.38
CA LYS A 913 35.82 -6.37 -23.85
C LYS A 913 35.46 -5.35 -24.93
N MET A 914 34.48 -5.65 -25.78
CA MET A 914 34.15 -4.76 -26.92
C MET A 914 33.33 -3.54 -26.51
N GLU A 915 32.37 -3.72 -25.62
CA GLU A 915 31.49 -2.65 -25.17
C GLU A 915 31.26 -2.79 -23.66
N ARG A 916 30.96 -1.69 -22.94
CA ARG A 916 30.66 -1.76 -21.50
C ARG A 916 29.25 -2.31 -21.26
N PHE A 917 29.07 -3.14 -20.23
CA PHE A 917 27.75 -3.69 -19.88
C PHE A 917 27.29 -3.11 -18.54
N SER A 918 26.33 -2.18 -18.60
CA SER A 918 25.74 -1.56 -17.41
C SER A 918 24.70 -2.48 -16.76
N LEU A 919 24.72 -2.55 -15.44
CA LEU A 919 23.77 -3.29 -14.62
C LEU A 919 22.93 -2.34 -13.79
N HIS A 920 21.64 -2.64 -13.65
CA HIS A 920 20.80 -1.89 -12.72
C HIS A 920 21.07 -2.38 -11.28
N PRO A 921 21.43 -1.51 -10.34
CA PRO A 921 21.55 -1.89 -8.94
C PRO A 921 20.15 -2.16 -8.36
N LEU A 922 19.94 -3.35 -7.78
CA LEU A 922 18.65 -3.67 -7.13
C LEU A 922 18.41 -2.79 -5.89
N ASN A 923 19.51 -2.37 -5.25
CA ASN A 923 19.53 -1.37 -4.19
C ASN A 923 20.50 -0.26 -4.60
N GLU A 924 19.98 0.85 -5.12
CA GLU A 924 20.78 2.02 -5.52
C GLU A 924 21.71 2.51 -4.40
N ARG A 925 21.30 2.33 -3.13
CA ARG A 925 22.10 2.70 -1.96
C ARG A 925 23.38 1.89 -1.80
N SER A 926 23.46 0.70 -2.40
CA SER A 926 24.66 -0.14 -2.32
C SER A 926 25.76 0.27 -3.30
N VAL A 927 25.46 1.19 -4.23
CA VAL A 927 26.43 1.66 -5.22
C VAL A 927 27.40 2.65 -4.55
N PRO A 928 28.72 2.40 -4.57
CA PRO A 928 29.70 3.37 -4.09
C PRO A 928 29.58 4.72 -4.81
N ALA A 929 29.78 5.80 -4.06
CA ALA A 929 29.75 7.18 -4.58
C ALA A 929 30.91 7.49 -5.55
N GLY A 930 32.07 6.86 -5.32
CA GLY A 930 33.27 7.00 -6.15
C GLY A 930 33.36 5.96 -7.26
N ASN A 931 34.38 6.11 -8.11
CA ASN A 931 34.73 5.14 -9.13
C ASN A 931 35.55 4.01 -8.49
N GLU A 932 34.86 2.95 -8.06
CA GLU A 932 35.43 1.89 -7.24
C GLU A 932 35.39 0.57 -7.98
N ASN A 933 36.41 -0.26 -7.76
CA ASN A 933 36.31 -1.67 -8.11
C ASN A 933 35.38 -2.35 -7.11
N VAL A 934 34.36 -3.05 -7.60
CA VAL A 934 33.32 -3.64 -6.77
C VAL A 934 33.15 -5.13 -7.03
N THR A 935 32.56 -5.82 -6.06
CA THR A 935 32.02 -7.16 -6.23
C THR A 935 30.56 -7.17 -5.84
N PHE A 936 29.74 -8.00 -6.49
CA PHE A 936 28.30 -8.10 -6.23
C PHE A 936 27.75 -9.47 -6.61
N TYR A 937 26.60 -9.83 -6.08
CA TYR A 937 25.81 -10.95 -6.58
C TYR A 937 25.01 -10.52 -7.81
N LEU A 938 24.94 -11.39 -8.81
CA LEU A 938 24.14 -11.13 -10.01
C LEU A 938 22.76 -11.77 -9.87
N GLY A 939 21.71 -10.95 -9.96
CA GLY A 939 20.33 -11.40 -10.05
C GLY A 939 19.80 -11.25 -11.48
N PHE A 940 18.83 -12.08 -11.87
CA PHE A 940 18.18 -12.03 -13.18
C PHE A 940 16.70 -11.68 -13.02
N THR A 941 16.25 -10.64 -13.72
CA THR A 941 14.89 -10.09 -13.65
C THR A 941 14.31 -9.88 -15.05
N PHE A 942 13.01 -9.62 -15.15
CA PHE A 942 12.34 -9.24 -16.41
C PHE A 942 12.69 -7.81 -16.88
N ARG A 943 13.51 -7.05 -16.14
CA ARG A 943 14.16 -5.80 -16.60
C ARG A 943 15.60 -6.03 -17.11
N GLY A 944 16.11 -7.26 -16.96
CA GLY A 944 17.50 -7.64 -17.24
C GLY A 944 18.29 -8.00 -15.98
N PRO A 945 19.60 -8.31 -16.11
CA PRO A 945 20.46 -8.60 -14.98
C PRO A 945 20.63 -7.39 -14.05
N VAL A 946 20.66 -7.66 -12.74
CA VAL A 946 20.77 -6.66 -11.68
C VAL A 946 21.92 -6.98 -10.73
N ALA A 947 22.59 -5.94 -10.23
CA ALA A 947 23.60 -6.08 -9.20
C ALA A 947 22.94 -6.04 -7.81
N CYS A 948 23.20 -7.07 -7.00
CA CYS A 948 22.72 -7.23 -5.64
C CYS A 948 23.91 -7.17 -4.68
N ASP A 949 23.73 -6.54 -3.52
CA ASP A 949 24.75 -6.48 -2.46
C ASP A 949 26.11 -5.96 -2.97
N ILE A 950 26.17 -4.75 -3.50
CA ILE A 950 27.42 -4.23 -4.06
C ILE A 950 28.40 -3.87 -2.93
N THR A 951 29.64 -4.36 -3.02
CA THR A 951 30.69 -4.11 -2.03
C THR A 951 32.00 -3.72 -2.71
N ILE A 952 32.75 -2.80 -2.10
CA ILE A 952 34.06 -2.36 -2.61
C ILE A 952 35.07 -3.51 -2.45
N ARG A 953 35.80 -3.79 -3.53
CA ARG A 953 36.88 -4.78 -3.55
C ARG A 953 38.09 -4.19 -2.85
N LYS A 954 38.33 -4.61 -1.60
CA LYS A 954 39.54 -4.20 -0.86
C LYS A 954 40.77 -4.75 -1.57
N SER A 955 41.65 -3.87 -2.04
CA SER A 955 43.00 -4.23 -2.47
C SER A 955 43.71 -4.92 -1.29
N ALA A 956 44.30 -6.09 -1.50
CA ALA A 956 45.24 -6.63 -0.52
C ALA A 956 46.31 -5.56 -0.28
N LYS A 957 46.48 -5.12 0.97
CA LYS A 957 47.63 -4.29 1.33
C LYS A 957 48.87 -5.10 0.97
N VAL A 958 49.61 -4.64 -0.04
CA VAL A 958 50.93 -5.15 -0.38
C VAL A 958 51.89 -4.85 0.75
#